data_AF-A0A849HDU7-F1
#
_entry.id   AF-A0A849HDU7-F1
#
_cell.length_a   1.000
_cell.length_b   1.000
_cell.length_c   1.000
_cell.angle_alpha   90.00
_cell.angle_beta   90.00
_cell.angle_gamma   90.00
#
_symmetry.space_group_name_H-M   'P 1'
#
loop_
_entity.id
_entity.type
_entity.pdbx_description
1 polymer ?
#
loop_
_entity_poly.entity_id
_entity_poly.type
_entity_poly.pdbx_seq_one_letter_code
_entity_poly.pdbx_strand_id
1 'polypeptide(L)'
;MKKQKGKRTVWGILGIYVVGSWICLQVVDVLGQNLPLPSWAFSLTLVLLVLGAPVTAATAYLQSRRQEDPGTDGPASGLDHKFFTWRTVLLGGIGALAIWGVAVTGWLLVGADQPTEGEILAAVDQIDSLTAGSHFSQAYELVEDLDGRIRDDSVRADLWARVSQPVTIETNPEGALVRRRDFAPAGAEWVDLGRTPLTVERYPFGQARVRFELEGYTSREFAWLPGELAAQGPVDLLPEGSLPPGMVPVRGEAGSEGYGLFVPGLEQVENLSLGEFLMAETEVTNREYALFVQAGGYTDPSCWEHPFVENGIQLSFDEAMAQFTDATGRPGPASWDAGTYPPETGDFPIGGVSWYEAAAYACFTGKSLPTVYHWYAAANPFSSHHVVPLSNYGNGPDPVRENEGVSRDGIYDLAGNVREWVQNANGESRFILGGGWSDQQYAFNDAVTAPAFDRSPLNGIRLVQYLDSTNVMAAGAPLELAFRDYQAETPVSDEVFEAFRQAYSYDDTPLNARVVSSDTTDSWIRERIDMDAGYGGETLTTFLFIPKGSNGPHQTVVYFPGSGVIYRRSFADVNAGAFEFLLRSGRAVAFPVFKGTFERGTELGSDIQDESNLWRDHMIAWATDLRRTVDYLEARDEFDLDRLGYLGISWGGAVAPVMLALENRIRASVIIVGGLLMQKAQGMADPFHFLPRVSQPTVMINARFDSFYPLETSGRPLFDNLGTPEDQRKLVVIDANHGVLSYARNQVVGEALSWFDQYLGPVR
;
A
#
# COMPACT_ATOMS: atom_id res chain seq x y z
N MET A 1 -7.38 93.72 22.96
CA MET A 1 -6.61 92.86 23.90
C MET A 1 -6.05 91.65 23.13
N LYS A 2 -4.76 91.66 22.80
CA LYS A 2 -4.06 90.54 22.14
C LYS A 2 -3.65 89.51 23.21
N LYS A 3 -4.13 88.26 23.10
CA LYS A 3 -3.71 87.12 23.94
C LYS A 3 -2.19 86.87 23.77
N GLN A 4 -1.44 86.90 24.86
CA GLN A 4 -0.06 86.39 24.91
C GLN A 4 -0.08 84.87 24.60
N LYS A 5 0.59 84.44 23.52
CA LYS A 5 0.87 83.02 23.26
C LYS A 5 1.94 82.56 24.27
N GLY A 6 1.60 81.56 25.09
CA GLY A 6 2.53 80.96 26.05
C GLY A 6 3.74 80.35 25.33
N LYS A 7 4.95 80.70 25.80
CA LYS A 7 6.21 80.11 25.34
C LYS A 7 6.29 78.67 25.82
N ARG A 8 6.42 77.70 24.91
CA ARG A 8 6.64 76.29 25.26
C ARG A 8 8.13 76.06 25.48
N THR A 9 8.51 75.54 26.63
CA THR A 9 9.89 75.14 26.93
C THR A 9 10.29 73.94 26.06
N VAL A 10 11.59 73.76 25.82
CA VAL A 10 12.14 72.59 25.07
C VAL A 10 11.57 71.28 25.61
N TRP A 11 11.50 71.16 26.94
CA TRP A 11 10.91 70.03 27.65
C TRP A 11 9.42 69.81 27.34
N GLY A 12 8.63 70.89 27.18
CA GLY A 12 7.22 70.79 26.80
C GLY A 12 7.02 70.29 25.36
N ILE A 13 7.95 70.60 24.45
CA ILE A 13 7.90 70.13 23.06
C ILE A 13 8.33 68.67 22.97
N LEU A 14 9.36 68.28 23.73
CA LEU A 14 9.76 66.88 23.84
C LEU A 14 8.68 66.01 24.49
N GLY A 15 7.98 66.53 25.50
CA GLY A 15 6.82 65.84 26.09
C GLY A 15 5.72 65.57 25.07
N ILE A 16 5.40 66.54 24.20
CA ILE A 16 4.43 66.34 23.10
C ILE A 16 4.94 65.31 22.09
N TYR A 17 6.22 65.33 21.75
CA TYR A 17 6.81 64.36 20.82
C TYR A 17 6.77 62.94 21.37
N VAL A 18 7.06 62.75 22.66
CA VAL A 18 6.97 61.43 23.33
C VAL A 18 5.53 60.91 23.32
N VAL A 19 4.56 61.75 23.68
CA VAL A 19 3.13 61.37 23.63
C VAL A 19 2.69 61.04 22.20
N GLY A 20 3.08 61.85 21.22
CA GLY A 20 2.79 61.58 19.81
C GLY A 20 3.45 60.29 19.30
N SER A 21 4.67 60.01 19.71
CA SER A 21 5.41 58.78 19.35
C SER A 21 4.73 57.55 19.95
N TRP A 22 4.28 57.65 21.21
CA TRP A 22 3.52 56.59 21.86
C TRP A 22 2.19 56.31 21.14
N ILE A 23 1.44 57.35 20.75
CA ILE A 23 0.21 57.20 19.96
C ILE A 23 0.50 56.53 18.61
N CYS A 24 1.56 56.94 17.89
CA CYS A 24 1.92 56.30 16.62
C CYS A 24 2.24 54.81 16.79
N LEU A 25 2.99 54.44 17.83
CA LEU A 25 3.28 53.03 18.12
C LEU A 25 2.02 52.24 18.46
N GLN A 26 1.10 52.81 19.25
CA GLN A 26 -0.20 52.20 19.55
C GLN A 26 -1.04 51.99 18.28
N VAL A 27 -1.04 52.94 17.35
CA VAL A 27 -1.74 52.78 16.07
C VAL A 27 -1.13 51.65 15.24
N VAL A 28 0.20 51.56 15.15
CA VAL A 28 0.86 50.47 14.40
C VAL A 28 0.65 49.12 15.08
N ASP A 29 0.62 49.07 16.41
CA ASP A 29 0.32 47.85 17.18
C ASP A 29 -1.12 47.37 16.94
N VAL A 30 -2.10 48.28 17.05
CA VAL A 30 -3.50 47.98 16.75
C VAL A 30 -3.69 47.58 15.28
N LEU A 31 -2.99 48.22 14.34
CA LEU A 31 -3.03 47.80 12.94
C LEU A 31 -2.38 46.43 12.75
N GLY A 32 -1.29 46.11 13.46
CA GLY A 32 -0.65 44.79 13.39
C GLY A 32 -1.51 43.66 13.97
N GLN A 33 -2.45 43.98 14.87
CA GLN A 33 -3.43 43.03 15.38
C GLN A 33 -4.60 42.79 14.40
N ASN A 34 -4.87 43.72 13.48
CA ASN A 34 -6.04 43.66 12.58
C ASN A 34 -5.66 43.47 11.09
N LEU A 35 -4.40 43.69 10.74
CA LEU A 35 -3.84 43.53 9.40
C LEU A 35 -2.55 42.72 9.53
N PRO A 36 -2.23 41.85 8.54
CA PRO A 36 -1.01 41.07 8.57
C PRO A 36 0.18 41.98 8.27
N LEU A 37 0.66 42.76 9.24
CA LEU A 37 1.82 43.62 9.03
C LEU A 37 3.12 42.82 9.18
N PRO A 38 4.19 43.17 8.45
CA PRO A 38 5.47 42.49 8.62
C PRO A 38 6.04 42.73 10.02
N SER A 39 6.76 41.74 10.57
CA SER A 39 7.35 41.80 11.92
C SER A 39 8.30 42.99 12.13
N TRP A 40 8.91 43.51 11.06
CA TRP A 40 9.75 44.70 11.11
C TRP A 40 8.97 46.02 11.15
N ALA A 41 7.66 46.05 10.84
CA ALA A 41 6.89 47.30 10.70
C ALA A 41 6.86 48.11 12.00
N PHE A 42 6.64 47.43 13.13
CA PHE A 42 6.66 48.05 14.45
C PHE A 42 8.06 48.55 14.83
N SER A 43 9.07 47.68 14.68
CA SER A 43 10.48 47.99 14.99
C SER A 43 11.01 49.16 14.14
N LEU A 44 10.68 49.21 12.85
CA LEU A 44 11.07 50.32 11.98
C LEU A 44 10.38 51.63 12.37
N THR A 45 9.11 51.58 12.75
CA THR A 45 8.37 52.75 13.28
C THR A 45 9.05 53.29 14.54
N LEU A 46 9.41 52.40 15.46
CA LEU A 46 10.14 52.76 16.68
C LEU A 46 11.49 53.41 16.35
N VAL A 47 12.27 52.85 15.42
CA VAL A 47 13.56 53.42 14.99
C VAL A 47 13.39 54.81 14.41
N LEU A 48 12.40 55.02 13.52
CA LEU A 48 12.12 56.33 12.93
C LEU A 48 11.76 57.37 14.00
N LEU A 49 10.96 56.98 14.99
CA LEU A 49 10.57 57.86 16.10
C LEU A 49 11.74 58.18 17.03
N VAL A 50 12.60 57.20 17.32
CA VAL A 50 13.83 57.40 18.12
C VAL A 50 14.81 58.33 17.40
N LEU A 51 15.00 58.17 16.09
CA LEU A 51 15.85 59.06 15.28
C LEU A 51 15.28 60.47 15.16
N GLY A 52 13.95 60.62 15.14
CA GLY A 52 13.29 61.93 15.10
C GLY A 52 13.35 62.72 16.42
N ALA A 53 13.55 62.04 17.57
CA ALA A 53 13.63 62.67 18.88
C ALA A 53 14.80 63.67 19.02
N PRO A 54 16.07 63.34 18.70
CA PRO A 54 17.18 64.28 18.78
C PRO A 54 17.04 65.44 17.78
N VAL A 55 16.47 65.18 16.60
CA VAL A 55 16.20 66.23 15.59
C VAL A 55 15.14 67.21 16.12
N THR A 56 14.11 66.71 16.78
CA THR A 56 13.05 67.51 17.42
C THR A 56 13.60 68.31 18.61
N ALA A 57 14.46 67.69 19.44
CA ALA A 57 15.12 68.33 20.57
C ALA A 57 16.02 69.48 20.12
N ALA A 58 16.88 69.23 19.13
CA ALA A 58 17.79 70.22 18.55
C ALA A 58 17.01 71.40 17.94
N THR A 59 15.91 71.11 17.22
CA THR A 59 15.02 72.13 16.66
C THR A 59 14.36 72.98 17.73
N ALA A 60 13.85 72.36 18.79
CA ALA A 60 13.23 73.06 19.91
C ALA A 60 14.23 73.95 20.67
N TYR A 61 15.45 73.43 20.90
CA TYR A 61 16.51 74.18 21.57
C TYR A 61 16.96 75.40 20.75
N LEU A 62 17.32 75.20 19.48
CA LEU A 62 17.80 76.26 18.60
C LEU A 62 16.74 77.35 18.37
N GLN A 63 15.45 76.99 18.24
CA GLN A 63 14.38 77.97 18.10
C GLN A 63 14.04 78.70 19.40
N SER A 64 14.14 78.05 20.57
CA SER A 64 13.94 78.73 21.85
C SER A 64 15.02 79.80 22.09
N ARG A 65 16.28 79.48 21.76
CA ARG A 65 17.42 80.42 21.83
C ARG A 65 17.23 81.64 20.93
N ARG A 66 16.74 81.44 19.69
CA ARG A 66 16.42 82.53 18.74
C ARG A 66 15.30 83.46 19.24
N GLN A 67 14.45 83.02 20.17
CA GLN A 67 13.35 83.82 20.74
C GLN A 67 13.72 84.60 22.00
N GLU A 68 14.85 84.30 22.64
CA GLU A 68 15.29 84.96 23.88
C GLU A 68 16.23 86.15 23.64
N ASP A 69 16.86 86.26 22.46
CA ASP A 69 17.73 87.39 22.11
C ASP A 69 17.44 87.88 20.67
N PRO A 70 16.54 88.87 20.47
CA PRO A 70 16.15 89.32 19.13
C PRO A 70 17.15 90.30 18.49
N GLY A 71 18.24 90.64 19.17
CA GLY A 71 19.05 91.85 18.89
C GLY A 71 20.53 91.64 18.55
N THR A 72 21.02 90.40 18.39
CA THR A 72 22.43 90.16 18.01
C THR A 72 22.53 89.33 16.73
N ASP A 73 22.66 90.03 15.60
CA ASP A 73 23.10 89.44 14.32
C ASP A 73 24.59 89.05 14.44
N GLY A 74 24.86 87.81 14.86
CA GLY A 74 26.10 87.10 14.60
C GLY A 74 25.86 86.02 13.54
N PRO A 75 26.82 85.72 12.64
CA PRO A 75 26.59 84.76 11.56
C PRO A 75 26.50 83.34 12.12
N ALA A 76 25.28 82.88 12.41
CA ALA A 76 25.01 81.45 12.55
C ALA A 76 25.22 80.78 11.19
N SER A 77 25.93 79.66 11.16
CA SER A 77 26.25 78.90 9.96
C SER A 77 24.99 78.64 9.10
N GLY A 78 25.09 78.82 7.78
CA GLY A 78 23.95 78.75 6.87
C GLY A 78 23.20 77.40 6.79
N LEU A 79 23.69 76.38 7.49
CA LEU A 79 23.05 75.06 7.61
C LEU A 79 21.95 75.04 8.69
N ASP A 80 22.15 75.74 9.81
CA ASP A 80 21.20 75.75 10.93
C ASP A 80 19.88 76.49 10.62
N HIS A 81 19.88 77.36 9.60
CA HIS A 81 18.68 78.09 9.18
C HIS A 81 17.77 77.33 8.21
N LYS A 82 18.29 76.33 7.48
CA LYS A 82 17.50 75.56 6.49
C LYS A 82 16.90 74.28 7.06
N PHE A 83 17.63 73.56 7.92
CA PHE A 83 17.24 72.20 8.33
C PHE A 83 16.46 72.12 9.66
N PHE A 84 16.74 73.00 10.62
CA PHE A 84 16.11 72.98 11.96
C PHE A 84 14.99 74.03 12.10
N THR A 85 14.04 74.03 11.16
CA THR A 85 12.78 74.77 11.27
C THR A 85 11.63 73.80 11.50
N TRP A 86 10.57 74.23 12.20
CA TRP A 86 9.40 73.36 12.43
C TRP A 86 8.79 72.87 11.11
N ARG A 87 8.86 73.70 10.05
CA ARG A 87 8.39 73.33 8.72
C ARG A 87 9.23 72.20 8.10
N THR A 88 10.56 72.27 8.20
CA THR A 88 11.45 71.24 7.63
C THR A 88 11.35 69.92 8.42
N VAL A 89 11.26 69.98 9.75
CA VAL A 89 11.09 68.78 10.60
C VAL A 89 9.75 68.10 10.36
N LEU A 90 8.65 68.87 10.26
CA LEU A 90 7.34 68.33 9.90
C LEU A 90 7.35 67.68 8.50
N LEU A 91 7.95 68.33 7.51
CA LEU A 91 8.06 67.78 6.15
C LEU A 91 8.93 66.51 6.12
N GLY A 92 10.03 66.47 6.88
CA GLY A 92 10.89 65.28 7.01
C GLY A 92 10.17 64.12 7.70
N GLY A 93 9.41 64.38 8.75
CA GLY A 93 8.58 63.37 9.43
C GLY A 93 7.47 62.82 8.53
N ILE A 94 6.78 63.70 7.79
CA ILE A 94 5.76 63.29 6.80
C ILE A 94 6.40 62.45 5.69
N GLY A 95 7.56 62.83 5.19
CA GLY A 95 8.29 62.06 4.18
C GLY A 95 8.70 60.67 4.66
N ALA A 96 9.21 60.56 5.89
CA ALA A 96 9.57 59.27 6.50
C ALA A 96 8.35 58.34 6.67
N LEU A 97 7.22 58.88 7.13
CA LEU A 97 5.97 58.12 7.27
C LEU A 97 5.36 57.74 5.91
N ALA A 98 5.52 58.57 4.87
CA ALA A 98 5.08 58.23 3.52
C ALA A 98 5.91 57.08 2.92
N ILE A 99 7.24 57.09 3.10
CA ILE A 99 8.12 55.98 2.67
C ILE A 99 7.77 54.70 3.43
N TRP A 100 7.54 54.80 4.75
CA TRP A 100 7.06 53.69 5.56
C TRP A 100 5.72 53.14 5.04
N GLY A 101 4.76 54.02 4.75
CA GLY A 101 3.46 53.65 4.19
C GLY A 101 3.56 52.96 2.83
N VAL A 102 4.44 53.42 1.94
CA VAL A 102 4.71 52.78 0.65
C VAL A 102 5.38 51.41 0.84
N ALA A 103 6.31 51.27 1.78
CA ALA A 103 6.96 49.99 2.07
C ALA A 103 5.97 48.95 2.63
N VAL A 104 5.10 49.35 3.56
CA VAL A 104 4.05 48.48 4.12
C VAL A 104 3.01 48.14 3.07
N THR A 105 2.56 49.13 2.27
CA THR A 105 1.58 48.89 1.19
C THR A 105 2.16 47.99 0.09
N GLY A 106 3.42 48.19 -0.29
CA GLY A 106 4.13 47.33 -1.24
C GLY A 106 4.27 45.90 -0.72
N TRP A 107 4.56 45.72 0.58
CA TRP A 107 4.60 44.40 1.20
C TRP A 107 3.22 43.73 1.22
N LEU A 108 2.15 44.47 1.54
CA LEU A 108 0.78 43.95 1.54
C LEU A 108 0.32 43.54 0.13
N LEU A 109 0.67 44.31 -0.90
CA LEU A 109 0.36 43.97 -2.29
C LEU A 109 1.11 42.71 -2.80
N VAL A 110 2.30 42.42 -2.25
CA VAL A 110 3.08 41.22 -2.56
C VAL A 110 2.69 40.01 -1.66
N GLY A 111 1.99 40.25 -0.54
CA GLY A 111 1.48 39.21 0.35
C GLY A 111 0.09 38.67 -0.01
N ALA A 112 -0.61 39.29 -0.96
CA ALA A 112 -1.99 38.95 -1.35
C ALA A 112 -2.15 37.60 -2.09
N ASP A 113 -1.06 36.92 -2.43
CA ASP A 113 -1.06 35.63 -3.16
C ASP A 113 -0.72 34.42 -2.25
N GLN A 114 -0.67 34.64 -0.92
CA GLN A 114 -0.44 33.57 0.06
C GLN A 114 -1.77 32.85 0.37
N PRO A 115 -1.78 31.51 0.45
CA PRO A 115 -2.94 30.78 0.90
C PRO A 115 -3.14 31.08 2.38
N THR A 116 -4.39 31.37 2.73
CA THR A 116 -4.83 31.54 4.12
C THR A 116 -4.68 30.23 4.88
N GLU A 117 -4.60 30.31 6.21
CA GLU A 117 -4.54 29.12 7.08
C GLU A 117 -5.72 28.15 6.83
N GLY A 118 -6.91 28.70 6.55
CA GLY A 118 -8.08 27.91 6.18
C GLY A 118 -7.94 27.19 4.83
N GLU A 119 -7.28 27.81 3.85
CA GLU A 119 -6.98 27.18 2.56
C GLU A 119 -5.92 26.08 2.68
N ILE A 120 -4.90 26.29 3.53
CA ILE A 120 -3.90 25.25 3.83
C ILE A 120 -4.55 24.05 4.53
N LEU A 121 -5.42 24.29 5.52
CA LEU A 121 -6.14 23.21 6.19
C LEU A 121 -7.05 22.44 5.24
N ALA A 122 -7.81 23.15 4.39
CA ALA A 122 -8.64 22.51 3.37
C ALA A 122 -7.80 21.68 2.37
N ALA A 123 -6.62 22.17 2.00
CA ALA A 123 -5.70 21.44 1.14
C ALA A 123 -5.13 20.20 1.83
N VAL A 124 -4.75 20.28 3.11
CA VAL A 124 -4.31 19.13 3.91
C VAL A 124 -5.39 18.06 3.94
N ASP A 125 -6.64 18.45 4.24
CA ASP A 125 -7.78 17.51 4.25
C ASP A 125 -7.97 16.84 2.89
N GLN A 126 -7.81 17.59 1.80
CA GLN A 126 -7.90 17.06 0.45
C GLN A 126 -6.73 16.13 0.10
N ILE A 127 -5.50 16.46 0.49
CA ILE A 127 -4.31 15.62 0.31
C ILE A 127 -4.47 14.31 1.09
N ASP A 128 -4.92 14.39 2.34
CA ASP A 128 -5.16 13.23 3.19
C ASP A 128 -6.27 12.34 2.60
N SER A 129 -7.32 12.95 2.03
CA SER A 129 -8.36 12.20 1.31
C SER A 129 -7.84 11.51 0.04
N LEU A 130 -7.01 12.20 -0.76
CA LEU A 130 -6.45 11.65 -1.99
C LEU A 130 -5.45 10.52 -1.72
N THR A 131 -4.53 10.72 -0.78
CA THR A 131 -3.54 9.71 -0.37
C THR A 131 -4.22 8.48 0.24
N ALA A 132 -5.26 8.67 1.06
CA ALA A 132 -6.03 7.56 1.61
C ALA A 132 -6.88 6.81 0.55
N GLY A 133 -7.17 7.45 -0.58
CA GLY A 133 -7.78 6.84 -1.76
C GLY A 133 -6.77 6.33 -2.80
N SER A 134 -5.47 6.31 -2.48
CA SER A 134 -4.37 5.94 -3.39
C SER A 134 -4.26 6.81 -4.66
N HIS A 135 -4.80 8.02 -4.65
CA HIS A 135 -4.71 9.00 -5.72
C HIS A 135 -3.44 9.85 -5.59
N PHE A 136 -2.29 9.19 -5.52
CA PHE A 136 -1.01 9.83 -5.19
C PHE A 136 -0.57 10.91 -6.18
N SER A 137 -0.82 10.72 -7.49
CA SER A 137 -0.49 11.72 -8.51
C SER A 137 -1.27 13.02 -8.31
N GLN A 138 -2.57 12.92 -8.05
CA GLN A 138 -3.42 14.09 -7.78
C GLN A 138 -3.01 14.79 -6.48
N ALA A 139 -2.65 14.01 -5.45
CA ALA A 139 -2.15 14.57 -4.20
C ALA A 139 -0.81 15.30 -4.40
N TYR A 140 0.09 14.72 -5.22
CA TYR A 140 1.38 15.31 -5.57
C TYR A 140 1.19 16.62 -6.35
N GLU A 141 0.36 16.64 -7.39
CA GLU A 141 0.03 17.84 -8.18
C GLU A 141 -0.56 18.95 -7.31
N LEU A 142 -1.41 18.60 -6.34
CA LEU A 142 -1.97 19.56 -5.39
C LEU A 142 -0.91 20.19 -4.48
N VAL A 143 0.04 19.38 -3.98
CA VAL A 143 1.17 19.91 -3.20
C VAL A 143 2.09 20.76 -4.07
N GLU A 144 2.30 20.38 -5.33
CA GLU A 144 3.13 21.12 -6.29
C GLU A 144 2.55 22.52 -6.58
N ASP A 145 1.23 22.64 -6.81
CA ASP A 145 0.56 23.95 -6.98
C ASP A 145 0.73 24.85 -5.75
N LEU A 146 0.68 24.26 -4.56
CA LEU A 146 0.78 24.99 -3.28
C LEU A 146 2.22 25.36 -2.91
N ASP A 147 3.22 24.60 -3.35
CA ASP A 147 4.63 24.73 -2.94
C ASP A 147 5.16 26.16 -3.12
N GLY A 148 4.93 26.75 -4.30
CA GLY A 148 5.36 28.12 -4.62
C GLY A 148 4.61 29.21 -3.86
N ARG A 149 3.47 28.87 -3.26
CA ARG A 149 2.57 29.80 -2.56
C ARG A 149 2.77 29.74 -1.04
N ILE A 150 3.34 28.66 -0.49
CA ILE A 150 3.57 28.51 0.96
C ILE A 150 4.96 29.02 1.35
N ARG A 151 5.03 30.11 2.13
CA ARG A 151 6.30 30.66 2.65
C ARG A 151 6.89 29.92 3.84
N ASP A 152 6.08 29.21 4.61
CA ASP A 152 6.56 28.45 5.78
C ASP A 152 7.20 27.14 5.32
N ASP A 153 8.53 27.05 5.42
CA ASP A 153 9.28 25.88 4.98
C ASP A 153 8.93 24.62 5.79
N SER A 154 8.46 24.75 7.04
CA SER A 154 8.04 23.60 7.85
C SER A 154 6.71 23.02 7.38
N VAL A 155 5.74 23.89 7.06
CA VAL A 155 4.46 23.48 6.46
C VAL A 155 4.70 22.85 5.10
N ARG A 156 5.54 23.47 4.28
CA ARG A 156 5.92 22.94 2.98
C ARG A 156 6.56 21.55 3.10
N ALA A 157 7.49 21.37 4.03
CA ALA A 157 8.13 20.08 4.27
C ALA A 157 7.12 19.01 4.73
N ASP A 158 6.17 19.35 5.61
CA ASP A 158 5.11 18.43 6.06
C ASP A 158 4.23 17.98 4.89
N LEU A 159 3.81 18.90 4.02
CA LEU A 159 3.00 18.56 2.84
C LEU A 159 3.73 17.63 1.87
N TRP A 160 5.02 17.89 1.59
CA TRP A 160 5.79 17.01 0.71
C TRP A 160 6.02 15.61 1.30
N ALA A 161 6.22 15.52 2.62
CA ALA A 161 6.41 14.24 3.30
C ALA A 161 5.16 13.33 3.23
N ARG A 162 3.98 13.90 2.97
CA ARG A 162 2.73 13.14 2.79
C ARG A 162 2.58 12.51 1.41
N VAL A 163 3.23 13.07 0.39
CA VAL A 163 2.99 12.70 -1.02
C VAL A 163 4.22 12.22 -1.76
N SER A 164 5.41 12.33 -1.15
CA SER A 164 6.68 12.00 -1.80
C SER A 164 7.75 11.57 -0.80
N GLN A 165 8.81 10.96 -1.31
CA GLN A 165 10.02 10.63 -0.56
C GLN A 165 11.28 10.80 -1.43
N PRO A 166 12.47 10.98 -0.82
CA PRO A 166 13.71 10.98 -1.57
C PRO A 166 14.03 9.56 -2.09
N VAL A 167 14.46 9.46 -3.35
CA VAL A 167 14.90 8.21 -3.96
C VAL A 167 16.20 8.44 -4.72
N THR A 168 17.21 7.64 -4.43
CA THR A 168 18.47 7.60 -5.20
C THR A 168 18.42 6.45 -6.20
N ILE A 169 18.76 6.75 -7.44
CA ILE A 169 18.68 5.85 -8.58
C ILE A 169 20.05 5.73 -9.22
N GLU A 170 20.55 4.50 -9.32
CA GLU A 170 21.86 4.18 -9.85
C GLU A 170 21.74 3.11 -10.94
N THR A 171 22.65 3.13 -11.92
CA THR A 171 22.77 2.08 -12.94
C THR A 171 24.22 1.64 -13.07
N ASN A 172 24.41 0.44 -13.59
CA ASN A 172 25.71 -0.08 -13.99
C ASN A 172 25.67 -0.46 -15.49
N PRO A 173 26.42 0.24 -16.37
CA PRO A 173 27.21 1.43 -16.08
C PRO A 173 26.36 2.67 -15.78
N GLU A 174 27.00 3.70 -15.21
CA GLU A 174 26.39 5.01 -14.94
C GLU A 174 26.05 5.79 -16.22
N GLY A 175 25.23 6.83 -16.09
CA GLY A 175 24.91 7.79 -17.17
C GLY A 175 23.60 7.52 -17.92
N ALA A 176 22.83 6.52 -17.50
CA ALA A 176 21.55 6.17 -18.10
C ALA A 176 20.52 7.27 -17.89
N LEU A 177 19.77 7.63 -18.94
CA LEU A 177 18.59 8.48 -18.84
C LEU A 177 17.50 7.71 -18.09
N VAL A 178 16.95 8.34 -17.06
CA VAL A 178 15.86 7.80 -16.25
C VAL A 178 14.59 8.56 -16.58
N ARG A 179 13.55 7.82 -16.96
CA ARG A 179 12.20 8.35 -17.21
C ARG A 179 11.20 7.66 -16.29
N ARG A 180 10.19 8.40 -15.85
CA ARG A 180 9.10 7.90 -15.02
C ARG A 180 7.76 8.21 -15.66
N ARG A 181 6.81 7.30 -15.54
CA ARG A 181 5.37 7.59 -15.69
C ARG A 181 4.59 6.93 -14.56
N ASP A 182 3.41 7.45 -14.27
CA ASP A 182 2.51 6.77 -13.36
C ASP A 182 2.05 5.42 -13.95
N PHE A 183 1.80 4.44 -13.09
CA PHE A 183 1.37 3.13 -13.57
C PHE A 183 -0.05 3.16 -14.17
N ALA A 184 -0.92 3.98 -13.59
CA ALA A 184 -2.28 4.24 -14.02
C ALA A 184 -2.61 5.74 -13.86
N PRO A 185 -3.53 6.31 -14.67
CA PRO A 185 -4.30 5.67 -15.74
C PRO A 185 -3.45 5.30 -16.97
N ALA A 186 -4.02 4.47 -17.86
CA ALA A 186 -3.36 4.09 -19.11
C ALA A 186 -3.01 5.32 -19.96
N GLY A 187 -1.87 5.27 -20.65
CA GLY A 187 -1.39 6.37 -21.49
C GLY A 187 -0.79 7.55 -20.73
N ALA A 188 -0.41 7.38 -19.45
CA ALA A 188 0.32 8.40 -18.70
C ALA A 188 1.64 8.78 -19.40
N GLU A 189 1.93 10.08 -19.45
CA GLU A 189 3.09 10.65 -20.12
C GLU A 189 4.40 10.32 -19.39
N TRP A 190 5.48 10.16 -20.17
CA TRP A 190 6.82 9.96 -19.63
C TRP A 190 7.47 11.29 -19.24
N VAL A 191 7.99 11.35 -18.02
CA VAL A 191 8.72 12.50 -17.47
C VAL A 191 10.19 12.15 -17.33
N ASP A 192 11.07 13.01 -17.86
CA ASP A 192 12.52 12.88 -17.72
C ASP A 192 12.95 13.28 -16.30
N LEU A 193 13.53 12.33 -15.55
CA LEU A 193 14.02 12.59 -14.19
C LEU A 193 15.48 13.07 -14.18
N GLY A 194 16.29 12.61 -15.13
CA GLY A 194 17.71 12.95 -15.22
C GLY A 194 18.58 11.76 -15.65
N ARG A 195 19.87 11.80 -15.34
CA ARG A 195 20.82 10.71 -15.64
C ARG A 195 21.45 10.16 -14.37
N THR A 196 21.66 8.86 -14.32
CA THR A 196 22.28 8.19 -13.16
C THR A 196 23.77 8.51 -13.01
N PRO A 197 24.31 8.52 -11.78
CA PRO A 197 23.57 8.42 -10.51
C PRO A 197 22.74 9.69 -10.25
N LEU A 198 21.49 9.51 -9.80
CA LEU A 198 20.50 10.58 -9.65
C LEU A 198 19.78 10.47 -8.30
N THR A 199 19.68 11.55 -7.55
CA THR A 199 18.77 11.64 -6.39
C THR A 199 17.58 12.53 -6.74
N VAL A 200 16.38 11.96 -6.63
CA VAL A 200 15.11 12.66 -6.79
C VAL A 200 14.55 12.93 -5.39
N GLU A 201 14.68 14.18 -4.92
CA GLU A 201 14.31 14.57 -3.55
C GLU A 201 12.81 14.38 -3.23
N ARG A 202 11.96 14.55 -4.26
CA ARG A 202 10.50 14.47 -4.15
C ARG A 202 9.97 13.43 -5.14
N TYR A 203 10.36 12.17 -4.97
CA TYR A 203 9.82 11.09 -5.78
C TYR A 203 8.37 10.79 -5.33
N PRO A 204 7.35 10.88 -6.20
CA PRO A 204 5.96 10.70 -5.80
C PRO A 204 5.67 9.30 -5.25
N PHE A 205 4.76 9.21 -4.26
CA PHE A 205 4.21 7.93 -3.81
C PHE A 205 3.35 7.25 -4.89
N GLY A 206 3.02 5.97 -4.67
CA GLY A 206 2.26 5.14 -5.61
C GLY A 206 3.15 4.38 -6.59
N GLN A 207 2.59 3.35 -7.22
CA GLN A 207 3.34 2.55 -8.19
C GLN A 207 3.61 3.37 -9.46
N ALA A 208 4.84 3.28 -9.95
CA ALA A 208 5.28 3.97 -11.15
C ALA A 208 6.04 3.03 -12.07
N ARG A 209 6.04 3.35 -13.36
CA ARG A 209 6.95 2.72 -14.32
C ARG A 209 8.17 3.59 -14.47
N VAL A 210 9.33 2.94 -14.46
CA VAL A 210 10.62 3.60 -14.58
C VAL A 210 11.39 2.96 -15.72
N ARG A 211 11.83 3.78 -16.67
CA ARG A 211 12.59 3.35 -17.83
C ARG A 211 14.02 3.88 -17.77
N PHE A 212 14.96 3.01 -18.10
CA PHE A 212 16.38 3.28 -18.16
C PHE A 212 16.87 3.15 -19.61
N GLU A 213 17.55 4.19 -20.10
CA GLU A 213 18.02 4.27 -21.49
C GLU A 213 19.49 4.71 -21.53
N LEU A 214 20.36 3.90 -22.14
CA LEU A 214 21.77 4.23 -22.36
C LEU A 214 22.21 3.71 -23.73
N GLU A 215 22.89 4.55 -24.50
CA GLU A 215 23.36 4.21 -25.85
C GLU A 215 24.28 2.98 -25.83
N GLY A 216 23.99 1.99 -26.68
CA GLY A 216 24.73 0.72 -26.74
C GLY A 216 24.28 -0.32 -25.70
N TYR A 217 23.24 -0.03 -24.91
CA TYR A 217 22.65 -0.93 -23.93
C TYR A 217 21.15 -1.10 -24.16
N THR A 218 20.64 -2.29 -23.84
CA THR A 218 19.22 -2.62 -23.93
C THR A 218 18.42 -1.77 -22.93
N SER A 219 17.40 -1.06 -23.41
CA SER A 219 16.50 -0.32 -22.52
C SER A 219 15.76 -1.26 -21.58
N ARG A 220 15.56 -0.84 -20.33
CA ARG A 220 14.86 -1.61 -19.31
C ARG A 220 13.72 -0.79 -18.72
N GLU A 221 12.54 -1.37 -18.65
CA GLU A 221 11.36 -0.82 -17.97
C GLU A 221 11.06 -1.68 -16.73
N PHE A 222 10.79 -1.03 -15.60
CA PHE A 222 10.40 -1.68 -14.35
C PHE A 222 9.14 -1.01 -13.81
N ALA A 223 8.34 -1.77 -13.07
CA ALA A 223 7.17 -1.27 -12.35
C ALA A 223 7.36 -1.47 -10.85
N TRP A 224 7.77 -0.41 -10.15
CA TRP A 224 8.15 -0.47 -8.74
C TRP A 224 7.44 0.59 -7.90
N LEU A 225 7.24 0.25 -6.63
CA LEU A 225 6.97 1.24 -5.60
C LEU A 225 8.25 2.05 -5.32
N PRO A 226 8.11 3.32 -4.86
CA PRO A 226 9.27 4.17 -4.57
C PRO A 226 10.23 3.56 -3.54
N GLY A 227 9.71 2.82 -2.56
CA GLY A 227 10.53 2.13 -1.55
C GLY A 227 11.32 0.96 -2.14
N GLU A 228 10.75 0.23 -3.10
CA GLU A 228 11.45 -0.85 -3.80
C GLU A 228 12.56 -0.29 -4.69
N LEU A 229 12.27 0.80 -5.42
CA LEU A 229 13.26 1.50 -6.23
C LEU A 229 14.40 2.05 -5.35
N ALA A 230 14.10 2.57 -4.16
CA ALA A 230 15.10 3.08 -3.22
C ALA A 230 15.93 1.99 -2.53
N ALA A 231 15.35 0.81 -2.31
CA ALA A 231 16.04 -0.32 -1.69
C ALA A 231 16.89 -1.11 -2.69
N GLN A 232 16.63 -0.94 -3.99
CA GLN A 232 17.34 -1.61 -5.05
C GLN A 232 18.76 -1.04 -5.20
N GLY A 233 19.75 -1.92 -5.36
CA GLY A 233 21.10 -1.52 -5.76
C GLY A 233 21.15 -1.00 -7.21
N PRO A 234 22.34 -0.68 -7.74
CA PRO A 234 22.47 -0.22 -9.12
C PRO A 234 21.77 -1.17 -10.12
N VAL A 235 20.96 -0.60 -11.02
CA VAL A 235 20.30 -1.35 -12.08
C VAL A 235 21.33 -1.70 -13.15
N ASP A 236 21.66 -2.99 -13.29
CA ASP A 236 22.53 -3.46 -14.36
C ASP A 236 21.85 -3.31 -15.74
N LEU A 237 22.51 -2.56 -16.62
CA LEU A 237 22.15 -2.41 -18.02
C LEU A 237 23.00 -3.35 -18.85
N LEU A 238 22.32 -4.14 -19.69
CA LEU A 238 22.97 -5.17 -20.49
C LEU A 238 23.29 -4.62 -21.88
N PRO A 239 24.49 -4.85 -22.43
CA PRO A 239 24.84 -4.39 -23.78
C PRO A 239 23.83 -4.85 -24.82
N GLU A 240 23.58 -4.03 -25.84
CA GLU A 240 22.70 -4.43 -26.94
C GLU A 240 23.20 -5.75 -27.58
N GLY A 241 22.27 -6.67 -27.83
CA GLY A 241 22.56 -7.98 -28.42
C GLY A 241 23.20 -9.00 -27.46
N SER A 242 23.39 -8.67 -26.18
CA SER A 242 23.86 -9.65 -25.18
C SER A 242 22.77 -10.65 -24.77
N LEU A 243 21.51 -10.30 -24.98
CA LEU A 243 20.35 -11.14 -24.71
C LEU A 243 19.75 -11.68 -26.00
N PRO A 244 19.15 -12.89 -25.98
CA PRO A 244 18.30 -13.33 -27.07
C PRO A 244 17.17 -12.32 -27.31
N PRO A 245 16.82 -12.03 -28.58
CA PRO A 245 15.73 -11.10 -28.90
C PRO A 245 14.44 -11.45 -28.15
N GLY A 246 13.76 -10.43 -27.61
CA GLY A 246 12.48 -10.59 -26.92
C GLY A 246 12.55 -11.27 -25.55
N MET A 247 13.73 -11.52 -24.98
CA MET A 247 13.88 -12.14 -23.66
C MET A 247 14.31 -11.09 -22.62
N VAL A 248 13.59 -11.06 -21.49
CA VAL A 248 13.77 -10.13 -20.37
C VAL A 248 14.35 -10.88 -19.17
N PRO A 249 15.40 -10.36 -18.51
CA PRO A 249 15.89 -10.92 -17.25
C PRO A 249 14.88 -10.66 -16.12
N VAL A 250 14.46 -11.73 -15.46
CA VAL A 250 13.52 -11.65 -14.34
C VAL A 250 14.30 -11.53 -13.03
N ARG A 251 13.92 -10.56 -12.20
CA ARG A 251 14.47 -10.42 -10.85
C ARG A 251 13.59 -11.23 -9.91
N GLY A 252 13.75 -12.55 -10.00
CA GLY A 252 12.89 -13.50 -9.32
C GLY A 252 13.58 -14.20 -8.16
N GLU A 253 13.21 -13.82 -6.94
CA GLU A 253 13.33 -14.63 -5.73
C GLU A 253 12.00 -15.38 -5.47
N ALA A 254 11.41 -16.07 -6.45
CA ALA A 254 10.24 -16.90 -6.14
C ALA A 254 10.69 -18.12 -5.33
N GLY A 255 10.44 -18.10 -4.02
CA GLY A 255 10.89 -19.13 -3.09
C GLY A 255 12.16 -18.80 -2.31
N SER A 256 12.57 -17.52 -2.21
CA SER A 256 13.58 -17.13 -1.21
C SER A 256 12.97 -17.02 0.19
N GLU A 257 13.84 -16.95 1.22
CA GLU A 257 13.44 -16.84 2.64
C GLU A 257 12.56 -15.61 2.96
N GLY A 258 12.42 -14.64 2.04
CA GLY A 258 11.57 -13.46 2.21
C GLY A 258 10.20 -13.52 1.50
N TYR A 259 10.10 -14.25 0.38
CA TYR A 259 8.87 -14.36 -0.42
C TYR A 259 8.71 -15.78 -0.99
N GLY A 260 7.92 -16.61 -0.31
CA GLY A 260 7.59 -17.95 -0.77
C GLY A 260 6.68 -17.99 -2.00
N LEU A 261 6.33 -19.20 -2.46
CA LEU A 261 5.29 -19.40 -3.48
C LEU A 261 3.90 -19.16 -2.85
N PHE A 262 3.49 -17.89 -2.77
CA PHE A 262 2.18 -17.49 -2.24
C PHE A 262 1.10 -17.64 -3.31
N VAL A 263 0.68 -18.89 -3.50
CA VAL A 263 -0.30 -19.28 -4.52
C VAL A 263 -1.35 -20.18 -3.88
N PRO A 264 -2.64 -19.85 -3.97
CA PRO A 264 -3.72 -20.63 -3.38
C PRO A 264 -3.66 -22.10 -3.79
N GLY A 265 -3.56 -22.99 -2.79
CA GLY A 265 -3.47 -24.44 -2.98
C GLY A 265 -2.06 -24.98 -3.22
N LEU A 266 -1.04 -24.13 -3.28
CA LEU A 266 0.37 -24.54 -3.40
C LEU A 266 1.24 -24.07 -2.24
N GLU A 267 0.68 -23.40 -1.23
CA GLU A 267 1.46 -22.83 -0.12
C GLU A 267 2.13 -23.90 0.76
N GLN A 268 1.71 -25.16 0.66
CA GLN A 268 2.33 -26.31 1.32
C GLN A 268 3.63 -26.78 0.66
N VAL A 269 3.92 -26.34 -0.56
CA VAL A 269 5.13 -26.79 -1.27
C VAL A 269 6.36 -26.05 -0.76
N GLU A 270 7.52 -26.69 -0.87
CA GLU A 270 8.78 -26.10 -0.41
C GLU A 270 9.16 -24.87 -1.25
N ASN A 271 9.59 -23.81 -0.58
CA ASN A 271 10.15 -22.63 -1.23
C ASN A 271 11.53 -22.94 -1.82
N LEU A 272 11.75 -22.60 -3.08
CA LEU A 272 13.00 -22.86 -3.80
C LEU A 272 13.72 -21.55 -4.14
N SER A 273 15.01 -21.44 -3.84
CA SER A 273 15.82 -20.39 -4.45
C SER A 273 16.06 -20.71 -5.93
N LEU A 274 15.74 -19.77 -6.82
CA LEU A 274 15.90 -19.93 -8.27
C LEU A 274 17.21 -19.32 -8.76
N GLY A 275 17.83 -19.94 -9.75
CA GLY A 275 18.94 -19.35 -10.50
C GLY A 275 18.48 -18.24 -11.46
N GLU A 276 19.43 -17.48 -12.01
CA GLU A 276 19.14 -16.47 -13.03
C GLU A 276 18.49 -17.09 -14.29
N PHE A 277 17.43 -16.45 -14.77
CA PHE A 277 16.71 -16.85 -15.97
C PHE A 277 16.16 -15.64 -16.73
N LEU A 278 15.85 -15.88 -17.99
CA LEU A 278 15.16 -14.95 -18.87
C LEU A 278 13.75 -15.47 -19.14
N MET A 279 12.78 -14.56 -19.28
CA MET A 279 11.43 -14.86 -19.74
C MET A 279 11.12 -14.03 -20.99
N ALA A 280 10.36 -14.59 -21.93
CA ALA A 280 9.89 -13.85 -23.08
C ALA A 280 9.05 -12.63 -22.64
N GLU A 281 9.30 -11.46 -23.25
CA GLU A 281 8.61 -10.20 -22.96
C GLU A 281 7.09 -10.32 -23.18
N THR A 282 6.68 -11.12 -24.16
CA THR A 282 5.29 -11.39 -24.57
C THR A 282 5.07 -12.89 -24.77
N GLU A 283 3.81 -13.30 -24.92
CA GLU A 283 3.44 -14.65 -25.35
C GLU A 283 3.93 -14.93 -26.78
N VAL A 284 4.09 -16.20 -27.11
CA VAL A 284 4.42 -16.63 -28.47
C VAL A 284 3.29 -16.22 -29.42
N THR A 285 3.65 -15.56 -30.52
CA THR A 285 2.68 -15.12 -31.52
C THR A 285 2.32 -16.21 -32.53
N ASN A 286 1.18 -16.07 -33.19
CA ASN A 286 0.79 -16.93 -34.32
C ASN A 286 1.87 -16.97 -35.42
N ARG A 287 2.51 -15.83 -35.72
CA ARG A 287 3.57 -15.75 -36.73
C ARG A 287 4.80 -16.56 -36.36
N GLU A 288 5.20 -16.53 -35.10
CA GLU A 288 6.34 -17.32 -34.61
C GLU A 288 6.01 -18.82 -34.61
N TYR A 289 4.83 -19.20 -34.12
CA TYR A 289 4.39 -20.60 -34.14
C TYR A 289 4.27 -21.17 -35.57
N ALA A 290 3.91 -20.33 -36.54
CA ALA A 290 3.86 -20.74 -37.95
C ALA A 290 5.22 -21.20 -38.49
N LEU A 291 6.34 -20.72 -37.94
CA LEU A 291 7.67 -21.19 -38.33
C LEU A 291 7.89 -22.65 -37.91
N PHE A 292 7.38 -23.06 -36.74
CA PHE A 292 7.43 -24.44 -36.26
C PHE A 292 6.60 -25.37 -37.16
N VAL A 293 5.38 -24.95 -37.53
CA VAL A 293 4.52 -25.70 -38.46
C VAL A 293 5.21 -25.86 -39.83
N GLN A 294 5.76 -24.76 -40.38
CA GLN A 294 6.45 -24.76 -41.68
C GLN A 294 7.74 -25.61 -41.68
N ALA A 295 8.42 -25.69 -40.54
CA ALA A 295 9.59 -26.54 -40.35
C ALA A 295 9.25 -28.05 -40.23
N GLY A 296 7.96 -28.42 -40.29
CA GLY A 296 7.53 -29.81 -40.19
C GLY A 296 7.30 -30.27 -38.76
N GLY A 297 7.02 -29.35 -37.82
CA GLY A 297 6.86 -29.63 -36.40
C GLY A 297 5.86 -30.73 -36.03
N TYR A 298 4.85 -30.99 -36.86
CA TYR A 298 3.86 -32.07 -36.67
C TYR A 298 4.21 -33.38 -37.39
N THR A 299 5.37 -33.42 -38.05
CA THR A 299 5.85 -34.60 -38.81
C THR A 299 7.23 -35.06 -38.36
N ASP A 300 8.02 -34.18 -37.74
CA ASP A 300 9.29 -34.50 -37.13
C ASP A 300 9.12 -34.81 -35.64
N PRO A 301 9.37 -36.05 -35.18
CA PRO A 301 9.23 -36.43 -33.78
C PRO A 301 10.37 -35.89 -32.89
N SER A 302 11.40 -35.24 -33.45
CA SER A 302 12.62 -34.86 -32.73
C SER A 302 12.40 -34.01 -31.47
N CYS A 303 11.39 -33.13 -31.49
CA CYS A 303 11.04 -32.26 -30.35
C CYS A 303 9.83 -32.74 -29.54
N TRP A 304 9.29 -33.92 -29.83
CA TRP A 304 8.18 -34.50 -29.06
C TRP A 304 8.73 -35.43 -27.97
N GLU A 305 9.38 -34.82 -26.98
CA GLU A 305 10.20 -35.51 -25.97
C GLU A 305 9.37 -36.20 -24.87
N HIS A 306 8.08 -35.88 -24.75
CA HIS A 306 7.22 -36.37 -23.68
C HIS A 306 6.23 -37.44 -24.16
N PRO A 307 6.00 -38.51 -23.38
CA PRO A 307 5.00 -39.51 -23.74
C PRO A 307 3.59 -38.91 -23.71
N PHE A 308 2.83 -39.16 -24.77
CA PHE A 308 1.43 -38.80 -24.89
C PHE A 308 0.59 -39.73 -24.02
N VAL A 309 -0.06 -39.21 -22.98
CA VAL A 309 -0.91 -40.00 -22.07
C VAL A 309 -2.27 -39.34 -21.97
N GLU A 310 -3.32 -40.10 -22.30
CA GLU A 310 -4.71 -39.66 -22.22
C GLU A 310 -5.52 -40.74 -21.51
N ASN A 311 -6.14 -40.42 -20.37
CA ASN A 311 -6.92 -41.36 -19.55
C ASN A 311 -6.12 -42.64 -19.18
N GLY A 312 -4.85 -42.46 -18.80
CA GLY A 312 -3.93 -43.55 -18.49
C GLY A 312 -3.45 -44.39 -19.68
N ILE A 313 -3.84 -44.05 -20.91
CA ILE A 313 -3.42 -44.76 -22.13
C ILE A 313 -2.30 -43.96 -22.81
N GLN A 314 -1.17 -44.62 -23.05
CA GLN A 314 -0.09 -44.03 -23.82
C GLN A 314 -0.37 -44.15 -25.32
N LEU A 315 -0.39 -43.01 -26.02
CA LEU A 315 -0.58 -42.93 -27.47
C LEU A 315 0.77 -42.96 -28.21
N SER A 316 0.77 -43.48 -29.42
CA SER A 316 1.87 -43.33 -30.37
C SER A 316 1.94 -41.90 -30.93
N PHE A 317 3.06 -41.55 -31.54
CA PHE A 317 3.23 -40.25 -32.20
C PHE A 317 2.15 -39.99 -33.26
N ASP A 318 1.90 -40.97 -34.14
CA ASP A 318 0.90 -40.84 -35.20
C ASP A 318 -0.52 -40.67 -34.65
N GLU A 319 -0.86 -41.38 -33.56
CA GLU A 319 -2.15 -41.25 -32.88
C GLU A 319 -2.32 -39.87 -32.25
N ALA A 320 -1.27 -39.33 -31.62
CA ALA A 320 -1.30 -37.99 -31.05
C ALA A 320 -1.39 -36.90 -32.14
N MET A 321 -0.59 -37.00 -33.20
CA MET A 321 -0.62 -36.04 -34.31
C MET A 321 -1.98 -36.03 -35.03
N ALA A 322 -2.67 -37.17 -35.10
CA ALA A 322 -4.03 -37.25 -35.64
C ALA A 322 -5.06 -36.45 -34.80
N GLN A 323 -4.78 -36.20 -33.51
CA GLN A 323 -5.60 -35.34 -32.66
C GLN A 323 -5.19 -33.86 -32.73
N PHE A 324 -3.94 -33.56 -33.06
CA PHE A 324 -3.43 -32.18 -33.12
C PHE A 324 -3.66 -31.53 -34.49
N THR A 325 -4.93 -31.34 -34.81
CA THR A 325 -5.37 -30.71 -36.05
C THR A 325 -6.13 -29.40 -35.82
N ASP A 326 -6.11 -28.55 -36.84
CA ASP A 326 -6.86 -27.30 -36.92
C ASP A 326 -8.35 -27.56 -37.22
N ALA A 327 -9.15 -26.49 -37.35
CA ALA A 327 -10.58 -26.60 -37.60
C ALA A 327 -10.95 -27.32 -38.93
N THR A 328 -9.98 -27.51 -39.83
CA THR A 328 -10.14 -28.20 -41.13
C THR A 328 -9.57 -29.62 -41.15
N GLY A 329 -8.99 -30.09 -40.04
CA GLY A 329 -8.35 -31.39 -39.95
C GLY A 329 -6.91 -31.42 -40.50
N ARG A 330 -6.26 -30.26 -40.68
CA ARG A 330 -4.84 -30.18 -41.04
C ARG A 330 -3.98 -30.09 -39.78
N PRO A 331 -2.71 -30.54 -39.78
CA PRO A 331 -1.84 -30.40 -38.62
C PRO A 331 -1.64 -28.93 -38.25
N GLY A 332 -1.83 -28.59 -36.98
CA GLY A 332 -1.71 -27.22 -36.49
C GLY A 332 -2.64 -26.92 -35.30
N PRO A 333 -2.50 -25.74 -34.68
CA PRO A 333 -3.31 -25.27 -33.55
C PRO A 333 -4.83 -25.35 -33.81
N ALA A 334 -5.63 -25.65 -32.78
CA ALA A 334 -7.07 -25.82 -32.90
C ALA A 334 -7.82 -24.54 -33.29
N SER A 335 -7.21 -23.38 -33.06
CA SER A 335 -7.74 -22.05 -33.40
C SER A 335 -7.51 -21.65 -34.87
N TRP A 336 -6.73 -22.44 -35.62
CA TRP A 336 -6.34 -22.14 -37.00
C TRP A 336 -7.34 -22.72 -38.02
N ASP A 337 -7.21 -22.25 -39.27
CA ASP A 337 -8.02 -22.70 -40.39
C ASP A 337 -7.12 -22.94 -41.62
N ALA A 338 -7.39 -24.02 -42.35
CA ALA A 338 -6.69 -24.38 -43.58
C ALA A 338 -5.14 -24.41 -43.49
N GLY A 339 -4.59 -24.74 -42.31
CA GLY A 339 -3.16 -24.87 -42.02
C GLY A 339 -2.46 -23.56 -41.66
N THR A 340 -3.21 -22.50 -41.35
CA THR A 340 -2.63 -21.19 -40.99
C THR A 340 -3.53 -20.41 -40.04
N TYR A 341 -2.97 -19.40 -39.38
CA TYR A 341 -3.72 -18.51 -38.49
C TYR A 341 -4.68 -17.61 -39.28
N PRO A 342 -5.77 -17.13 -38.66
CA PRO A 342 -6.69 -16.18 -39.30
C PRO A 342 -5.96 -14.95 -39.88
N PRO A 343 -6.42 -14.38 -41.00
CA PRO A 343 -5.82 -13.18 -41.56
C PRO A 343 -5.69 -12.05 -40.54
N GLU A 344 -4.57 -11.32 -40.58
CA GLU A 344 -4.26 -10.18 -39.70
C GLU A 344 -4.04 -10.53 -38.21
N THR A 345 -4.06 -11.81 -37.81
CA THR A 345 -3.79 -12.20 -36.42
C THR A 345 -2.34 -12.66 -36.16
N GLY A 346 -1.41 -12.27 -37.03
CA GLY A 346 -0.01 -12.72 -36.96
C GLY A 346 0.71 -12.28 -35.68
N ASP A 347 0.37 -11.10 -35.15
CA ASP A 347 0.92 -10.52 -33.92
C ASP A 347 0.09 -10.86 -32.66
N PHE A 348 -0.98 -11.64 -32.80
CA PHE A 348 -1.78 -12.10 -31.67
C PHE A 348 -1.09 -13.32 -31.04
N PRO A 349 -1.24 -13.54 -29.72
CA PRO A 349 -0.72 -14.73 -29.09
C PRO A 349 -1.31 -15.98 -29.75
N ILE A 350 -0.52 -17.05 -29.78
CA ILE A 350 -1.03 -18.36 -30.17
C ILE A 350 -1.99 -18.87 -29.09
N GLY A 351 -3.16 -19.31 -29.52
CA GLY A 351 -4.15 -20.01 -28.70
C GLY A 351 -4.55 -21.34 -29.32
N GLY A 352 -5.15 -22.25 -28.54
CA GLY A 352 -5.64 -23.53 -29.06
C GLY A 352 -4.55 -24.59 -29.20
N VAL A 353 -3.54 -24.55 -28.34
CA VAL A 353 -2.46 -25.53 -28.30
C VAL A 353 -2.51 -26.36 -27.01
N SER A 354 -2.17 -27.64 -27.13
CA SER A 354 -2.01 -28.55 -26.01
C SER A 354 -0.69 -28.31 -25.29
N TRP A 355 -0.55 -28.86 -24.09
CA TRP A 355 0.73 -28.82 -23.39
C TRP A 355 1.86 -29.50 -24.18
N TYR A 356 1.54 -30.58 -24.90
CA TYR A 356 2.51 -31.30 -25.73
C TYR A 356 3.00 -30.44 -26.91
N GLU A 357 2.09 -29.75 -27.59
CA GLU A 357 2.43 -28.78 -28.65
C GLU A 357 3.28 -27.62 -28.11
N ALA A 358 2.96 -27.13 -26.91
CA ALA A 358 3.73 -26.09 -26.25
C ALA A 358 5.16 -26.54 -25.90
N ALA A 359 5.30 -27.75 -25.35
CA ALA A 359 6.60 -28.34 -25.03
C ALA A 359 7.44 -28.61 -26.29
N ALA A 360 6.82 -29.12 -27.37
CA ALA A 360 7.49 -29.34 -28.64
C ALA A 360 7.99 -28.02 -29.28
N TYR A 361 7.18 -26.96 -29.20
CA TYR A 361 7.59 -25.63 -29.65
C TYR A 361 8.74 -25.05 -28.81
N ALA A 362 8.70 -25.23 -27.49
CA ALA A 362 9.80 -24.83 -26.60
C ALA A 362 11.12 -25.53 -26.98
N CYS A 363 11.09 -26.85 -27.23
CA CYS A 363 12.24 -27.60 -27.76
C CYS A 363 12.72 -27.04 -29.11
N PHE A 364 11.81 -26.80 -30.05
CA PHE A 364 12.14 -26.31 -31.40
C PHE A 364 12.91 -24.98 -31.37
N THR A 365 12.58 -24.11 -30.42
CA THR A 365 13.23 -22.81 -30.25
C THR A 365 14.48 -22.87 -29.36
N GLY A 366 14.84 -24.05 -28.83
CA GLY A 366 15.94 -24.23 -27.88
C GLY A 366 15.69 -23.54 -26.54
N LYS A 367 14.42 -23.43 -26.13
CA LYS A 367 13.96 -22.79 -24.89
C LYS A 367 13.18 -23.80 -24.04
N SER A 368 12.51 -23.31 -23.01
CA SER A 368 11.69 -24.14 -22.14
C SER A 368 10.36 -23.45 -21.81
N LEU A 369 9.33 -24.23 -21.49
CA LEU A 369 8.18 -23.69 -20.77
C LEU A 369 8.64 -23.21 -19.38
N PRO A 370 8.07 -22.16 -18.79
CA PRO A 370 8.33 -21.80 -17.40
C PRO A 370 7.88 -22.94 -16.47
N THR A 371 8.42 -22.99 -15.25
CA THR A 371 7.79 -23.71 -14.16
C THR A 371 6.83 -22.77 -13.41
N VAL A 372 5.96 -23.31 -12.55
CA VAL A 372 5.11 -22.51 -11.65
C VAL A 372 5.95 -21.47 -10.89
N TYR A 373 7.09 -21.88 -10.31
CA TYR A 373 7.99 -20.96 -9.59
C TYR A 373 8.51 -19.81 -10.47
N HIS A 374 9.01 -20.13 -11.67
CA HIS A 374 9.52 -19.11 -12.59
C HIS A 374 8.42 -18.18 -13.10
N TRP A 375 7.22 -18.70 -13.31
CA TRP A 375 6.07 -17.92 -13.74
C TRP A 375 5.63 -16.93 -12.66
N TYR A 376 5.46 -17.39 -11.42
CA TYR A 376 5.05 -16.54 -10.30
C TYR A 376 6.13 -15.53 -9.88
N ALA A 377 7.42 -15.86 -10.05
CA ALA A 377 8.51 -14.87 -9.95
C ALA A 377 8.30 -13.69 -10.89
N ALA A 378 7.93 -13.97 -12.14
CA ALA A 378 7.74 -12.96 -13.17
C ALA A 378 6.41 -12.21 -13.01
N ALA A 379 5.33 -12.91 -12.68
CA ALA A 379 3.98 -12.36 -12.60
C ALA A 379 3.78 -11.46 -11.38
N ASN A 380 4.35 -11.85 -10.23
CA ASN A 380 4.15 -11.19 -8.94
C ASN A 380 2.67 -10.85 -8.65
N PRO A 381 1.85 -11.85 -8.24
CA PRO A 381 0.42 -11.68 -7.98
C PRO A 381 0.08 -10.53 -7.05
N PHE A 382 0.95 -10.14 -6.12
CA PHE A 382 0.75 -9.00 -5.22
C PHE A 382 0.45 -7.68 -5.96
N SER A 383 0.95 -7.54 -7.19
CA SER A 383 0.71 -6.39 -8.06
C SER A 383 -0.57 -6.51 -8.92
N SER A 384 -1.39 -7.55 -8.73
CA SER A 384 -2.57 -7.85 -9.56
C SER A 384 -3.54 -6.68 -9.69
N HIS A 385 -3.81 -5.96 -8.61
CA HIS A 385 -4.68 -4.77 -8.61
C HIS A 385 -4.17 -3.62 -9.49
N HIS A 386 -2.90 -3.63 -9.88
CA HIS A 386 -2.33 -2.71 -10.87
C HIS A 386 -2.29 -3.33 -12.27
N VAL A 387 -1.82 -4.58 -12.38
CA VAL A 387 -1.62 -5.27 -13.67
C VAL A 387 -2.95 -5.61 -14.35
N VAL A 388 -3.86 -6.27 -13.62
CA VAL A 388 -5.11 -6.84 -14.15
C VAL A 388 -6.03 -5.79 -14.79
N PRO A 389 -6.24 -4.59 -14.21
CA PRO A 389 -7.09 -3.56 -14.85
C PRO A 389 -6.56 -3.02 -16.18
N LEU A 390 -5.27 -3.20 -16.47
CA LEU A 390 -4.62 -2.74 -17.70
C LEU A 390 -4.35 -3.89 -18.69
N SER A 391 -4.92 -5.06 -18.43
CA SER A 391 -4.71 -6.31 -19.18
C SER A 391 -5.96 -6.75 -19.94
N ASN A 392 -5.79 -7.67 -20.90
CA ASN A 392 -6.89 -8.12 -21.75
C ASN A 392 -7.74 -9.23 -21.11
N TYR A 393 -8.92 -8.85 -20.60
CA TYR A 393 -10.02 -9.75 -20.22
C TYR A 393 -11.28 -9.46 -21.05
N GLY A 394 -11.09 -9.30 -22.37
CA GLY A 394 -12.12 -8.89 -23.33
C GLY A 394 -12.89 -10.05 -23.99
N ASN A 395 -13.33 -9.83 -25.24
CA ASN A 395 -14.12 -10.80 -26.02
C ASN A 395 -13.27 -11.65 -26.99
N GLY A 396 -11.95 -11.54 -26.91
CA GLY A 396 -10.99 -12.21 -27.77
C GLY A 396 -9.56 -11.82 -27.39
N PRO A 397 -8.55 -12.47 -27.97
CA PRO A 397 -7.17 -12.06 -27.77
C PRO A 397 -6.91 -10.71 -28.46
N ASP A 398 -5.92 -9.97 -27.96
CA ASP A 398 -5.40 -8.75 -28.56
C ASP A 398 -3.99 -9.03 -29.12
N PRO A 399 -3.45 -8.20 -30.03
CA PRO A 399 -2.04 -8.24 -30.37
C PRO A 399 -1.18 -8.18 -29.10
N VAL A 400 -0.07 -8.92 -29.09
CA VAL A 400 0.88 -8.82 -27.97
C VAL A 400 1.36 -7.37 -27.83
N ARG A 401 1.51 -6.90 -26.58
CA ARG A 401 1.90 -5.54 -26.21
C ARG A 401 0.90 -4.44 -26.59
N GLU A 402 -0.32 -4.78 -26.98
CA GLU A 402 -1.40 -3.79 -27.18
C GLU A 402 -1.84 -3.19 -25.84
N ASN A 403 -1.87 -4.01 -24.79
CA ASN A 403 -2.32 -3.63 -23.46
C ASN A 403 -1.16 -3.14 -22.58
N GLU A 404 -1.46 -2.29 -21.60
CA GLU A 404 -0.43 -1.68 -20.77
C GLU A 404 -0.08 -2.52 -19.53
N GLY A 405 -0.78 -3.62 -19.23
CA GLY A 405 -0.48 -4.50 -18.10
C GLY A 405 0.96 -5.03 -18.16
N VAL A 406 1.80 -4.61 -17.19
CA VAL A 406 3.22 -4.96 -17.15
C VAL A 406 3.64 -5.39 -15.76
N SER A 407 4.47 -6.42 -15.70
CA SER A 407 5.02 -6.93 -14.45
C SER A 407 6.13 -6.03 -13.89
N ARG A 408 6.58 -6.38 -12.69
CA ARG A 408 7.70 -5.73 -11.99
C ARG A 408 8.93 -5.53 -12.87
N ASP A 409 9.25 -6.52 -13.70
CA ASP A 409 10.49 -6.57 -14.50
C ASP A 409 10.31 -6.17 -15.96
N GLY A 410 9.14 -5.66 -16.34
CA GLY A 410 8.88 -5.21 -17.71
C GLY A 410 8.35 -6.32 -18.64
N ILE A 411 7.71 -7.35 -18.10
CA ILE A 411 7.10 -8.42 -18.88
C ILE A 411 5.63 -8.08 -19.11
N TYR A 412 5.21 -8.08 -20.36
CA TYR A 412 3.86 -7.71 -20.78
C TYR A 412 2.97 -8.95 -20.91
N ASP A 413 1.65 -8.72 -20.78
CA ASP A 413 0.61 -9.70 -21.09
C ASP A 413 0.67 -11.00 -20.27
N LEU A 414 1.20 -10.95 -19.03
CA LEU A 414 1.14 -12.08 -18.09
C LEU A 414 -0.26 -12.30 -17.50
N ALA A 415 -1.11 -11.28 -17.54
CA ALA A 415 -2.49 -11.36 -17.07
C ALA A 415 -3.43 -11.24 -18.27
N GLY A 416 -4.35 -12.20 -18.40
CA GLY A 416 -5.31 -12.21 -19.49
C GLY A 416 -4.68 -12.61 -20.83
N ASN A 417 -5.35 -12.24 -21.91
CA ASN A 417 -5.01 -12.61 -23.29
C ASN A 417 -5.05 -14.14 -23.48
N VAL A 418 -3.98 -14.89 -23.21
CA VAL A 418 -4.00 -16.36 -23.18
C VAL A 418 -3.44 -16.90 -21.88
N ARG A 419 -3.97 -18.03 -21.41
CA ARG A 419 -3.37 -18.82 -20.36
C ARG A 419 -2.06 -19.43 -20.85
N GLU A 420 -1.07 -19.57 -19.98
CA GLU A 420 0.27 -20.00 -20.37
C GLU A 420 0.60 -21.37 -19.79
N TRP A 421 0.89 -22.34 -20.66
CA TRP A 421 1.33 -23.67 -20.24
C TRP A 421 2.67 -23.63 -19.51
N VAL A 422 2.75 -24.32 -18.37
CA VAL A 422 4.00 -24.47 -17.60
C VAL A 422 4.44 -25.93 -17.50
N GLN A 423 5.67 -26.18 -17.08
CA GLN A 423 6.26 -27.53 -17.05
C GLN A 423 5.55 -28.47 -16.07
N ASN A 424 5.09 -27.96 -14.93
CA ASN A 424 4.68 -28.79 -13.79
C ASN A 424 3.43 -29.64 -14.11
N ALA A 425 3.48 -30.91 -13.71
CA ALA A 425 2.32 -31.80 -13.73
C ALA A 425 1.57 -31.77 -12.41
N ASN A 426 0.27 -32.03 -12.47
CA ASN A 426 -0.58 -32.40 -11.34
C ASN A 426 -1.40 -33.63 -11.77
N GLY A 427 -0.94 -34.82 -11.40
CA GLY A 427 -1.47 -36.07 -11.99
C GLY A 427 -1.24 -36.12 -13.51
N GLU A 428 -2.30 -36.41 -14.27
CA GLU A 428 -2.29 -36.38 -15.75
C GLU A 428 -2.52 -34.97 -16.34
N SER A 429 -2.89 -34.00 -15.49
CA SER A 429 -3.06 -32.60 -15.87
C SER A 429 -1.75 -31.81 -15.77
N ARG A 430 -1.74 -30.63 -16.37
CA ARG A 430 -0.63 -29.68 -16.33
C ARG A 430 -1.12 -28.35 -15.79
N PHE A 431 -0.24 -27.64 -15.09
CA PHE A 431 -0.55 -26.27 -14.67
C PHE A 431 -0.59 -25.35 -15.90
N ILE A 432 -1.49 -24.37 -15.85
CA ILE A 432 -1.65 -23.35 -16.88
C ILE A 432 -2.07 -22.05 -16.18
N LEU A 433 -1.37 -20.95 -16.43
CA LEU A 433 -1.40 -19.77 -15.53
C LEU A 433 -1.80 -18.49 -16.28
N GLY A 434 -2.06 -17.39 -15.54
CA GLY A 434 -2.26 -16.04 -16.08
C GLY A 434 -3.71 -15.66 -16.42
N GLY A 435 -4.56 -16.65 -16.69
CA GLY A 435 -5.93 -16.44 -17.15
C GLY A 435 -6.00 -16.03 -18.63
N GLY A 436 -7.00 -16.50 -19.37
CA GLY A 436 -7.25 -16.11 -20.75
C GLY A 436 -8.25 -14.97 -20.86
N TRP A 437 -8.39 -14.38 -22.06
CA TRP A 437 -9.25 -13.22 -22.32
C TRP A 437 -10.72 -13.38 -21.84
N SER A 438 -11.28 -14.60 -21.85
CA SER A 438 -12.64 -14.85 -21.34
C SER A 438 -12.73 -15.38 -19.90
N ASP A 439 -11.59 -15.55 -19.23
CA ASP A 439 -11.59 -15.98 -17.84
C ASP A 439 -11.98 -14.84 -16.90
N GLN A 440 -12.26 -15.19 -15.65
CA GLN A 440 -12.45 -14.18 -14.63
C GLN A 440 -11.13 -13.46 -14.35
N GLN A 441 -11.18 -12.15 -14.12
CA GLN A 441 -10.00 -11.32 -13.89
C GLN A 441 -9.12 -11.78 -12.72
N TYR A 442 -9.70 -12.43 -11.71
CA TYR A 442 -8.95 -12.97 -10.58
C TYR A 442 -8.10 -14.22 -10.94
N ALA A 443 -8.36 -14.86 -12.09
CA ALA A 443 -7.64 -16.05 -12.54
C ALA A 443 -6.14 -15.81 -12.77
N PHE A 444 -5.70 -14.54 -12.88
CA PHE A 444 -4.29 -14.18 -12.88
C PHE A 444 -3.54 -14.69 -11.64
N ASN A 445 -4.19 -14.71 -10.48
CA ASN A 445 -3.57 -15.13 -9.22
C ASN A 445 -3.59 -16.65 -9.04
N ASP A 446 -4.62 -17.32 -9.56
CA ASP A 446 -4.92 -18.71 -9.25
C ASP A 446 -4.00 -19.68 -9.99
N ALA A 447 -3.53 -20.71 -9.28
CA ALA A 447 -2.95 -21.87 -9.94
C ALA A 447 -4.08 -22.78 -10.42
N VAL A 448 -4.27 -22.85 -11.74
CA VAL A 448 -5.24 -23.77 -12.34
C VAL A 448 -4.52 -24.86 -13.12
N THR A 449 -5.20 -26.00 -13.28
CA THR A 449 -4.72 -27.13 -14.07
C THR A 449 -5.71 -27.46 -15.16
N ALA A 450 -5.18 -27.97 -16.27
CA ALA A 450 -5.98 -28.47 -17.39
C ALA A 450 -5.41 -29.80 -17.89
N PRO A 451 -6.23 -30.69 -18.49
CA PRO A 451 -5.74 -31.88 -19.16
C PRO A 451 -4.63 -31.52 -20.16
N ALA A 452 -3.57 -32.34 -20.26
CA ALA A 452 -2.44 -32.03 -21.15
C ALA A 452 -2.84 -31.95 -22.65
N PHE A 453 -3.96 -32.57 -23.03
CA PHE A 453 -4.57 -32.53 -24.36
C PHE A 453 -5.58 -31.38 -24.56
N ASP A 454 -5.84 -30.54 -23.54
CA ASP A 454 -6.78 -29.43 -23.69
C ASP A 454 -6.23 -28.38 -24.67
N ARG A 455 -6.99 -28.13 -25.73
CA ARG A 455 -6.67 -27.19 -26.82
C ARG A 455 -7.69 -26.06 -26.89
N SER A 456 -8.20 -25.64 -25.73
CA SER A 456 -9.00 -24.42 -25.60
C SER A 456 -8.32 -23.25 -26.33
N PRO A 457 -9.07 -22.38 -27.03
CA PRO A 457 -8.50 -21.19 -27.68
C PRO A 457 -7.83 -20.23 -26.69
N LEU A 458 -8.06 -20.41 -25.39
CA LEU A 458 -7.42 -19.67 -24.31
C LEU A 458 -6.02 -20.18 -23.97
N ASN A 459 -5.64 -21.39 -24.39
CA ASN A 459 -4.38 -22.02 -23.99
C ASN A 459 -3.27 -21.66 -24.98
N GLY A 460 -2.24 -20.97 -24.51
CA GLY A 460 -1.11 -20.46 -25.26
C GLY A 460 0.24 -20.79 -24.64
N ILE A 461 1.28 -20.03 -25.02
CA ILE A 461 2.68 -20.34 -24.71
C ILE A 461 3.44 -19.08 -24.33
N ARG A 462 4.19 -19.15 -23.23
CA ARG A 462 5.32 -18.27 -22.95
C ARG A 462 6.57 -19.10 -22.72
N LEU A 463 7.73 -18.56 -23.08
CA LEU A 463 8.99 -19.27 -23.00
C LEU A 463 9.93 -18.63 -21.97
N VAL A 464 10.77 -19.47 -21.37
CA VAL A 464 11.91 -19.07 -20.54
C VAL A 464 13.20 -19.65 -21.09
N GLN A 465 14.31 -19.06 -20.65
CA GLN A 465 15.65 -19.57 -20.88
C GLN A 465 16.46 -19.46 -19.58
N TYR A 466 16.92 -20.61 -19.08
CA TYR A 466 17.70 -20.68 -17.86
C TYR A 466 19.17 -20.34 -18.16
N LEU A 467 19.70 -19.33 -17.46
CA LEU A 467 21.12 -18.96 -17.53
C LEU A 467 21.90 -19.68 -16.42
N ASP A 468 21.23 -19.93 -15.31
CA ASP A 468 21.66 -20.76 -14.21
C ASP A 468 20.67 -21.93 -14.03
N SER A 469 21.19 -23.12 -13.73
CA SER A 469 20.40 -24.35 -13.56
C SER A 469 20.01 -24.64 -12.10
N THR A 470 20.35 -23.74 -11.17
CA THR A 470 20.03 -23.84 -9.74
C THR A 470 18.55 -24.10 -9.54
N ASN A 471 18.26 -25.24 -8.93
CA ASN A 471 16.91 -25.76 -8.64
C ASN A 471 15.93 -25.87 -9.82
N VAL A 472 16.36 -25.69 -11.08
CA VAL A 472 15.46 -25.80 -12.25
C VAL A 472 14.76 -27.15 -12.30
N MET A 473 15.49 -28.25 -12.06
CA MET A 473 14.92 -29.60 -12.03
C MET A 473 13.92 -29.79 -10.88
N ALA A 474 14.21 -29.24 -9.70
CA ALA A 474 13.31 -29.31 -8.55
C ALA A 474 12.04 -28.47 -8.80
N ALA A 475 12.22 -27.27 -9.35
CA ALA A 475 11.13 -26.36 -9.71
C ALA A 475 10.22 -26.92 -10.81
N GLY A 476 10.74 -27.80 -11.69
CA GLY A 476 9.98 -28.47 -12.76
C GLY A 476 9.32 -29.79 -12.34
N ALA A 477 9.50 -30.22 -11.09
CA ALA A 477 8.89 -31.46 -10.58
C ALA A 477 7.35 -31.37 -10.55
N PRO A 478 6.64 -32.51 -10.57
CA PRO A 478 5.19 -32.53 -10.33
C PRO A 478 4.83 -31.85 -9.00
N LEU A 479 3.73 -31.10 -9.00
CA LEU A 479 3.19 -30.42 -7.83
C LEU A 479 1.75 -30.90 -7.59
N GLU A 480 1.41 -31.14 -6.33
CA GLU A 480 0.05 -31.46 -5.91
C GLU A 480 -0.66 -30.17 -5.53
N LEU A 481 -1.69 -29.80 -6.29
CA LEU A 481 -2.57 -28.68 -5.96
C LEU A 481 -3.56 -29.11 -4.88
N ALA A 482 -3.42 -28.54 -3.68
CA ALA A 482 -4.43 -28.67 -2.64
C ALA A 482 -5.68 -27.90 -3.09
N PHE A 483 -6.85 -28.52 -2.94
CA PHE A 483 -8.11 -27.90 -3.30
C PHE A 483 -9.24 -28.44 -2.44
N ARG A 484 -10.16 -27.55 -2.04
CA ARG A 484 -11.37 -27.87 -1.30
C ARG A 484 -12.57 -27.20 -1.96
N ASP A 485 -13.55 -28.01 -2.35
CA ASP A 485 -14.82 -27.50 -2.84
C ASP A 485 -15.77 -27.30 -1.66
N TYR A 486 -15.70 -26.10 -1.06
CA TYR A 486 -16.55 -25.74 0.07
C TYR A 486 -18.05 -25.63 -0.26
N GLN A 487 -18.44 -25.63 -1.53
CA GLN A 487 -19.85 -25.72 -1.91
C GLN A 487 -20.37 -27.17 -1.85
N ALA A 488 -19.47 -28.14 -2.01
CA ALA A 488 -19.78 -29.57 -1.90
C ALA A 488 -19.51 -30.16 -0.51
N GLU A 489 -18.66 -29.52 0.30
CA GLU A 489 -18.39 -29.96 1.67
C GLU A 489 -19.57 -29.69 2.61
N THR A 490 -19.73 -30.53 3.63
CA THR A 490 -20.75 -30.38 4.67
C THR A 490 -20.09 -30.19 6.03
N PRO A 491 -20.46 -29.15 6.80
CA PRO A 491 -19.98 -28.98 8.18
C PRO A 491 -20.36 -30.16 9.07
N VAL A 492 -19.59 -30.38 10.13
CA VAL A 492 -19.89 -31.44 11.12
C VAL A 492 -21.23 -31.22 11.82
N SER A 493 -21.84 -32.33 12.26
CA SER A 493 -23.08 -32.33 13.06
C SER A 493 -22.91 -31.63 14.41
N ASP A 494 -24.02 -31.26 15.04
CA ASP A 494 -24.01 -30.63 16.38
C ASP A 494 -23.36 -31.52 17.45
N GLU A 495 -23.56 -32.83 17.37
CA GLU A 495 -22.95 -33.79 18.29
C GLU A 495 -21.42 -33.81 18.17
N VAL A 496 -20.91 -33.82 16.94
CA VAL A 496 -19.46 -33.79 16.68
C VAL A 496 -18.87 -32.42 17.05
N PHE A 497 -19.58 -31.33 16.74
CA PHE A 497 -19.17 -29.99 17.15
C PHE A 497 -19.09 -29.86 18.67
N GLU A 498 -20.05 -30.42 19.41
CA GLU A 498 -20.03 -30.40 20.87
C GLU A 498 -18.81 -31.15 21.42
N ALA A 499 -18.41 -32.26 20.79
CA ALA A 499 -17.16 -32.95 21.12
C ALA A 499 -15.92 -32.08 20.82
N PHE A 500 -15.91 -31.35 19.70
CA PHE A 500 -14.85 -30.38 19.40
C PHE A 500 -14.80 -29.30 20.48
N ARG A 501 -15.93 -28.65 20.78
CA ARG A 501 -16.06 -27.59 21.79
C ARG A 501 -15.54 -28.02 23.16
N GLN A 502 -15.80 -29.27 23.57
CA GLN A 502 -15.27 -29.82 24.82
C GLN A 502 -13.74 -29.90 24.85
N ALA A 503 -13.09 -30.18 23.72
CA ALA A 503 -11.63 -30.19 23.64
C ALA A 503 -11.01 -28.78 23.82
N TYR A 504 -11.79 -27.71 23.62
CA TYR A 504 -11.39 -26.32 23.87
C TYR A 504 -11.73 -25.82 25.28
N SER A 505 -12.23 -26.69 26.17
CA SER A 505 -12.50 -26.29 27.55
C SER A 505 -11.20 -26.08 28.33
N TYR A 506 -11.13 -25.03 29.13
CA TYR A 506 -10.06 -24.78 30.08
C TYR A 506 -10.66 -24.55 31.47
N ASP A 507 -9.89 -24.84 32.51
CA ASP A 507 -10.33 -24.67 33.90
C ASP A 507 -10.41 -23.18 34.27
N ASP A 508 -11.47 -22.80 34.99
CA ASP A 508 -11.61 -21.48 35.60
C ASP A 508 -10.60 -21.35 36.76
N THR A 509 -9.38 -20.97 36.40
CA THR A 509 -8.24 -20.79 37.29
C THR A 509 -7.95 -19.30 37.46
N PRO A 510 -7.46 -18.86 38.64
CA PRO A 510 -7.08 -17.47 38.85
C PRO A 510 -6.16 -16.96 37.74
N LEU A 511 -6.41 -15.75 37.24
CA LEU A 511 -5.61 -15.14 36.18
C LEU A 511 -4.17 -14.85 36.62
N ASN A 512 -3.96 -14.60 37.92
CA ASN A 512 -2.68 -14.13 38.48
C ASN A 512 -2.08 -12.95 37.67
N ALA A 513 -2.97 -12.10 37.13
CA ALA A 513 -2.60 -11.05 36.21
C ALA A 513 -1.85 -9.90 36.90
N ARG A 514 -0.84 -9.37 36.22
CA ARG A 514 -0.07 -8.20 36.66
C ARG A 514 0.18 -7.25 35.50
N VAL A 515 -0.01 -5.95 35.72
CA VAL A 515 0.44 -4.91 34.79
C VAL A 515 1.96 -4.77 34.94
N VAL A 516 2.70 -5.11 33.90
CA VAL A 516 4.17 -5.11 33.90
C VAL A 516 4.73 -3.76 33.49
N SER A 517 4.07 -3.07 32.55
CA SER A 517 4.42 -1.72 32.12
C SER A 517 3.18 -0.97 31.62
N SER A 518 3.23 0.35 31.70
CA SER A 518 2.19 1.25 31.20
C SER A 518 2.87 2.46 30.55
N ASP A 519 2.83 2.51 29.22
CA ASP A 519 3.38 3.60 28.44
C ASP A 519 2.25 4.54 28.03
N THR A 520 2.42 5.85 28.25
CA THR A 520 1.40 6.84 27.87
C THR A 520 1.88 7.64 26.68
N THR A 521 1.13 7.59 25.59
CA THR A 521 1.30 8.50 24.44
C THR A 521 0.35 9.70 24.59
N ASP A 522 0.39 10.65 23.66
CA ASP A 522 -0.58 11.75 23.64
C ASP A 522 -2.01 11.28 23.38
N SER A 523 -2.16 10.14 22.69
CA SER A 523 -3.44 9.66 22.16
C SER A 523 -4.02 8.45 22.91
N TRP A 524 -3.17 7.61 23.53
CA TRP A 524 -3.62 6.41 24.26
C TRP A 524 -2.62 5.97 25.33
N ILE A 525 -3.05 5.08 26.21
CA ILE A 525 -2.22 4.34 27.16
C ILE A 525 -2.02 2.93 26.60
N ARG A 526 -0.79 2.42 26.64
CA ARG A 526 -0.44 1.04 26.30
C ARG A 526 0.01 0.31 27.56
N GLU A 527 -0.82 -0.58 28.07
CA GLU A 527 -0.48 -1.48 29.17
C GLU A 527 0.03 -2.82 28.62
N ARG A 528 1.08 -3.37 29.24
CA ARG A 528 1.50 -4.76 29.06
C ARG A 528 1.13 -5.55 30.29
N ILE A 529 0.39 -6.63 30.11
CA ILE A 529 -0.13 -7.46 31.18
C ILE A 529 0.40 -8.88 30.99
N ASP A 530 0.96 -9.46 32.05
CA ASP A 530 1.26 -10.89 32.12
C ASP A 530 0.21 -11.58 32.98
N MET A 531 -0.29 -12.73 32.53
CA MET A 531 -1.25 -13.56 33.26
C MET A 531 -1.02 -15.05 32.95
N ASP A 532 -1.64 -15.94 33.73
CA ASP A 532 -1.58 -17.38 33.47
C ASP A 532 -2.41 -17.73 32.24
N ALA A 533 -1.79 -18.41 31.26
CA ALA A 533 -2.42 -18.75 29.98
C ALA A 533 -3.53 -19.80 30.09
N GLY A 534 -3.69 -20.46 31.24
CA GLY A 534 -4.72 -21.48 31.46
C GLY A 534 -4.38 -22.87 30.89
N TYR A 535 -3.18 -23.04 30.30
CA TYR A 535 -2.66 -24.31 29.82
C TYR A 535 -1.13 -24.34 29.90
N GLY A 536 -0.53 -25.54 29.90
CA GLY A 536 0.92 -25.74 29.76
C GLY A 536 1.82 -25.11 30.83
N GLY A 537 1.26 -24.47 31.86
CA GLY A 537 2.02 -23.63 32.80
C GLY A 537 2.63 -22.39 32.15
N GLU A 538 2.10 -21.94 31.02
CA GLU A 538 2.62 -20.81 30.25
C GLU A 538 2.11 -19.45 30.77
N THR A 539 2.89 -18.41 30.50
CA THR A 539 2.48 -17.02 30.69
C THR A 539 1.89 -16.48 29.38
N LEU A 540 0.68 -15.95 29.45
CA LEU A 540 0.05 -15.15 28.41
C LEU A 540 0.38 -13.68 28.64
N THR A 541 0.95 -13.01 27.63
CA THR A 541 1.08 -11.56 27.61
C THR A 541 -0.05 -10.96 26.78
N THR A 542 -0.75 -9.97 27.32
CA THR A 542 -1.76 -9.16 26.60
C THR A 542 -1.34 -7.71 26.61
N PHE A 543 -1.45 -7.03 25.46
CA PHE A 543 -1.35 -5.59 25.38
C PHE A 543 -2.73 -4.95 25.35
N LEU A 544 -2.99 -4.00 26.24
CA LEU A 544 -4.20 -3.17 26.19
C LEU A 544 -3.84 -1.77 25.71
N PHE A 545 -4.57 -1.30 24.71
CA PHE A 545 -4.47 0.05 24.19
C PHE A 545 -5.75 0.80 24.57
N ILE A 546 -5.64 1.77 25.48
CA ILE A 546 -6.77 2.47 26.08
C ILE A 546 -6.78 3.93 25.59
N PRO A 547 -7.82 4.37 24.86
CA PRO A 547 -7.87 5.72 24.29
C PRO A 547 -7.98 6.78 25.39
N LYS A 548 -7.26 7.89 25.22
CA LYS A 548 -7.39 9.03 26.12
C LYS A 548 -8.66 9.83 25.83
N GLY A 549 -9.29 10.36 26.89
CA GLY A 549 -10.41 11.30 26.78
C GLY A 549 -11.81 10.69 26.76
N SER A 550 -11.95 9.36 26.76
CA SER A 550 -13.24 8.71 27.06
C SER A 550 -13.31 8.37 28.56
N ASN A 551 -14.43 8.69 29.20
CA ASN A 551 -14.71 8.27 30.58
C ASN A 551 -15.54 7.00 30.50
N GLY A 552 -15.04 5.92 31.08
CA GLY A 552 -15.54 4.55 30.87
C GLY A 552 -17.00 4.25 31.24
N PRO A 553 -17.42 2.98 31.14
CA PRO A 553 -16.62 1.84 30.70
C PRO A 553 -16.34 1.86 29.18
N HIS A 554 -15.13 1.48 28.79
CA HIS A 554 -14.67 1.53 27.40
C HIS A 554 -15.28 0.38 26.59
N GLN A 555 -15.79 0.72 25.41
CA GLN A 555 -16.07 -0.26 24.37
C GLN A 555 -14.73 -0.83 23.87
N THR A 556 -14.58 -2.15 23.91
CA THR A 556 -13.30 -2.82 23.62
C THR A 556 -13.42 -3.74 22.41
N VAL A 557 -12.37 -3.79 21.58
CA VAL A 557 -12.25 -4.74 20.47
C VAL A 557 -11.06 -5.66 20.73
N VAL A 558 -11.27 -6.97 20.69
CA VAL A 558 -10.18 -7.96 20.69
C VAL A 558 -9.61 -8.05 19.27
N TYR A 559 -8.31 -7.82 19.14
CA TYR A 559 -7.60 -7.82 17.86
C TYR A 559 -6.85 -9.13 17.64
N PHE A 560 -7.10 -9.76 16.50
CA PHE A 560 -6.33 -10.90 16.00
C PHE A 560 -5.54 -10.49 14.74
N PRO A 561 -4.20 -10.56 14.78
CA PRO A 561 -3.34 -10.04 13.71
C PRO A 561 -3.27 -10.92 12.46
N GLY A 562 -2.75 -10.35 11.38
CA GLY A 562 -2.26 -11.14 10.23
C GLY A 562 -0.99 -11.92 10.57
N SER A 563 -0.65 -12.92 9.75
CA SER A 563 0.39 -13.93 10.01
C SER A 563 1.82 -13.42 10.08
N GLY A 564 2.11 -12.19 9.62
CA GLY A 564 3.44 -11.59 9.72
C GLY A 564 4.00 -11.54 11.15
N VAL A 565 3.16 -11.64 12.19
CA VAL A 565 3.59 -11.72 13.59
C VAL A 565 4.23 -13.06 13.98
N ILE A 566 3.97 -14.14 13.22
CA ILE A 566 4.57 -15.47 13.41
C ILE A 566 6.09 -15.41 13.25
N TYR A 567 6.62 -14.43 12.52
CA TYR A 567 8.05 -14.22 12.30
C TYR A 567 8.69 -13.19 13.24
N ARG A 568 7.91 -12.55 14.12
CA ARG A 568 8.40 -11.57 15.09
C ARG A 568 8.81 -12.28 16.38
N ARG A 569 9.87 -11.79 17.03
CA ARG A 569 10.41 -12.40 18.27
C ARG A 569 10.61 -11.41 19.42
N SER A 570 10.10 -10.18 19.28
CA SER A 570 10.28 -9.10 20.26
C SER A 570 8.98 -8.36 20.52
N PHE A 571 8.66 -8.10 21.79
CA PHE A 571 7.52 -7.25 22.13
C PHE A 571 7.65 -5.80 21.68
N ALA A 572 8.86 -5.34 21.36
CA ALA A 572 9.06 -4.00 20.80
C ALA A 572 8.36 -3.83 19.43
N ASP A 573 8.10 -4.92 18.72
CA ASP A 573 7.45 -4.92 17.41
C ASP A 573 5.91 -4.77 17.51
N VAL A 574 5.34 -4.87 18.72
CA VAL A 574 3.90 -4.71 18.97
C VAL A 574 3.51 -3.23 18.83
N ASN A 575 2.75 -2.93 17.78
CA ASN A 575 2.33 -1.58 17.45
C ASN A 575 0.83 -1.52 17.07
N ALA A 576 0.27 -0.30 17.05
CA ALA A 576 -1.15 -0.07 16.82
C ALA A 576 -1.53 0.11 15.34
N GLY A 577 -0.58 0.13 14.40
CA GLY A 577 -0.82 0.65 13.04
C GLY A 577 -2.03 0.04 12.32
N ALA A 578 -2.20 -1.29 12.43
CA ALA A 578 -3.30 -2.02 11.78
C ALA A 578 -4.70 -1.70 12.36
N PHE A 579 -4.78 -1.26 13.62
CA PHE A 579 -6.05 -1.03 14.34
C PHE A 579 -6.16 0.37 14.98
N GLU A 580 -5.23 1.28 14.68
CA GLU A 580 -5.15 2.61 15.29
C GLU A 580 -6.45 3.41 15.12
N PHE A 581 -7.18 3.16 14.03
CA PHE A 581 -8.48 3.79 13.76
C PHE A 581 -9.53 3.49 14.84
N LEU A 582 -9.45 2.33 15.51
CA LEU A 582 -10.30 2.01 16.66
C LEU A 582 -9.98 2.90 17.85
N LEU A 583 -8.69 3.10 18.15
CA LEU A 583 -8.23 3.97 19.24
C LEU A 583 -8.67 5.42 18.99
N ARG A 584 -8.53 5.90 17.74
CA ARG A 584 -8.98 7.24 17.34
C ARG A 584 -10.50 7.41 17.43
N SER A 585 -11.27 6.33 17.23
CA SER A 585 -12.71 6.35 17.44
C SER A 585 -13.12 6.33 18.92
N GLY A 586 -12.17 6.16 19.85
CA GLY A 586 -12.42 6.08 21.28
C GLY A 586 -12.73 4.67 21.80
N ARG A 587 -12.46 3.62 21.00
CA ARG A 587 -12.54 2.22 21.42
C ARG A 587 -11.21 1.75 21.99
N ALA A 588 -11.23 0.99 23.07
CA ALA A 588 -10.06 0.26 23.54
C ALA A 588 -9.76 -0.95 22.66
N VAL A 589 -8.50 -1.37 22.59
CA VAL A 589 -8.10 -2.59 21.88
C VAL A 589 -7.34 -3.52 22.81
N ALA A 590 -7.76 -4.78 22.85
CA ALA A 590 -7.03 -5.85 23.52
C ALA A 590 -6.32 -6.71 22.48
N PHE A 591 -4.99 -6.80 22.59
CA PHE A 591 -4.15 -7.60 21.70
C PHE A 591 -3.45 -8.70 22.51
N PRO A 592 -3.97 -9.94 22.48
CA PRO A 592 -3.28 -11.10 23.04
C PRO A 592 -2.03 -11.39 22.22
N VAL A 593 -0.89 -11.62 22.87
CA VAL A 593 0.25 -12.25 22.20
C VAL A 593 -0.07 -13.74 22.08
N PHE A 594 -0.57 -14.16 20.92
CA PHE A 594 -0.93 -15.55 20.65
C PHE A 594 0.29 -16.48 20.67
N LYS A 595 0.11 -17.72 21.13
CA LYS A 595 1.17 -18.74 21.12
C LYS A 595 1.76 -18.90 19.71
N GLY A 596 3.09 -18.98 19.62
CA GLY A 596 3.83 -19.03 18.35
C GLY A 596 4.31 -17.67 17.83
N THR A 597 3.96 -16.57 18.50
CA THR A 597 4.27 -15.20 18.04
C THR A 597 5.11 -14.42 19.05
N PHE A 598 5.84 -13.40 18.59
CA PHE A 598 6.68 -12.54 19.42
C PHE A 598 7.58 -13.35 20.39
N GLU A 599 7.68 -12.96 21.67
CA GLU A 599 8.48 -13.70 22.67
C GLU A 599 7.85 -15.05 23.06
N ARG A 600 6.64 -15.36 22.58
CA ARG A 600 5.98 -16.68 22.69
C ARG A 600 6.20 -17.55 21.44
N GLY A 601 7.27 -17.29 20.69
CA GLY A 601 7.63 -18.04 19.49
C GLY A 601 7.81 -19.54 19.75
N THR A 602 7.37 -20.37 18.80
CA THR A 602 7.45 -21.83 18.83
C THR A 602 8.00 -22.36 17.49
N GLU A 603 7.91 -23.66 17.25
CA GLU A 603 8.14 -24.31 15.96
C GLU A 603 7.07 -23.98 14.90
N LEU A 604 6.01 -23.23 15.25
CA LEU A 604 5.05 -22.72 14.28
C LEU A 604 5.74 -21.73 13.32
N GLY A 605 5.88 -22.13 12.07
CA GLY A 605 6.55 -21.34 11.02
C GLY A 605 5.63 -20.77 9.95
N SER A 606 4.33 -21.07 9.99
CA SER A 606 3.37 -20.72 8.94
C SER A 606 1.95 -20.61 9.49
N ASP A 607 1.12 -19.85 8.80
CA ASP A 607 -0.34 -19.77 8.94
C ASP A 607 -1.10 -20.72 8.02
N ILE A 608 -0.41 -21.52 7.21
CA ILE A 608 -1.02 -22.58 6.41
C ILE A 608 -1.37 -23.77 7.29
N GLN A 609 -2.63 -24.19 7.23
CA GLN A 609 -3.15 -25.27 8.05
C GLN A 609 -2.70 -26.65 7.56
N ASP A 610 -2.53 -27.57 8.50
CA ASP A 610 -2.25 -28.98 8.20
C ASP A 610 -2.93 -29.93 9.20
N GLU A 611 -2.81 -31.24 8.96
CA GLU A 611 -3.39 -32.28 9.83
C GLU A 611 -2.49 -32.63 11.04
N SER A 612 -1.47 -31.82 11.34
CA SER A 612 -0.56 -32.10 12.45
C SER A 612 -1.19 -31.80 13.81
N ASN A 613 -0.70 -32.48 14.85
CA ASN A 613 -1.03 -32.12 16.23
C ASN A 613 -0.49 -30.74 16.59
N LEU A 614 0.60 -30.30 15.96
CA LEU A 614 1.18 -28.98 16.18
C LEU A 614 0.17 -27.89 15.85
N TRP A 615 -0.43 -27.94 14.65
CA TRP A 615 -1.46 -27.00 14.22
C TRP A 615 -2.69 -27.05 15.13
N ARG A 616 -3.20 -28.26 15.41
CA ARG A 616 -4.34 -28.44 16.33
C ARG A 616 -4.09 -27.82 17.69
N ASP A 617 -2.95 -28.11 18.31
CA ASP A 617 -2.62 -27.65 19.66
C ASP A 617 -2.42 -26.13 19.70
N HIS A 618 -1.92 -25.53 18.61
CA HIS A 618 -1.86 -24.08 18.45
C HIS A 618 -3.25 -23.45 18.30
N MET A 619 -4.17 -24.05 17.53
CA MET A 619 -5.56 -23.56 17.44
C MET A 619 -6.25 -23.54 18.81
N ILE A 620 -6.06 -24.60 19.61
CA ILE A 620 -6.57 -24.66 21.00
C ILE A 620 -5.94 -23.57 21.87
N ALA A 621 -4.63 -23.39 21.77
CA ALA A 621 -3.91 -22.34 22.48
C ALA A 621 -4.42 -20.95 22.11
N TRP A 622 -4.63 -20.64 20.82
CA TRP A 622 -5.10 -19.33 20.38
C TRP A 622 -6.51 -19.02 20.88
N ALA A 623 -7.42 -20.00 20.82
CA ALA A 623 -8.76 -19.85 21.39
C ALA A 623 -8.70 -19.63 22.91
N THR A 624 -7.81 -20.34 23.62
CA THR A 624 -7.65 -20.17 25.06
C THR A 624 -7.04 -18.81 25.40
N ASP A 625 -5.99 -18.38 24.69
CA ASP A 625 -5.34 -17.08 24.84
C ASP A 625 -6.36 -15.93 24.70
N LEU A 626 -7.18 -15.97 23.64
CA LEU A 626 -8.23 -14.99 23.41
C LEU A 626 -9.22 -14.94 24.58
N ARG A 627 -9.74 -16.10 24.99
CA ARG A 627 -10.76 -16.19 26.04
C ARG A 627 -10.22 -15.79 27.41
N ARG A 628 -8.95 -16.10 27.72
CA ARG A 628 -8.25 -15.63 28.93
C ARG A 628 -8.01 -14.13 28.93
N THR A 629 -7.74 -13.53 27.77
CA THR A 629 -7.73 -12.07 27.63
C THR A 629 -9.11 -11.49 27.91
N VAL A 630 -10.20 -12.11 27.44
CA VAL A 630 -11.57 -11.66 27.75
C VAL A 630 -11.89 -11.83 29.24
N ASP A 631 -11.46 -12.91 29.89
CA ASP A 631 -11.60 -13.10 31.34
C ASP A 631 -10.91 -11.96 32.12
N TYR A 632 -9.74 -11.50 31.65
CA TYR A 632 -9.05 -10.36 32.24
C TYR A 632 -9.80 -9.03 32.06
N LEU A 633 -10.44 -8.83 30.90
CA LEU A 633 -11.28 -7.65 30.68
C LEU A 633 -12.54 -7.68 31.56
N GLU A 634 -13.16 -8.85 31.74
CA GLU A 634 -14.34 -9.02 32.60
C GLU A 634 -14.07 -8.67 34.07
N ALA A 635 -12.84 -8.90 34.53
CA ALA A 635 -12.42 -8.59 35.90
C ALA A 635 -12.16 -7.09 36.16
N ARG A 636 -12.34 -6.22 35.15
CA ARG A 636 -12.00 -4.78 35.18
C ARG A 636 -13.21 -3.93 34.81
N ASP A 637 -13.79 -3.25 35.80
CA ASP A 637 -15.02 -2.43 35.68
C ASP A 637 -14.91 -1.29 34.65
N GLU A 638 -13.70 -0.92 34.24
CA GLU A 638 -13.46 0.08 33.20
C GLU A 638 -13.73 -0.43 31.77
N PHE A 639 -14.04 -1.71 31.55
CA PHE A 639 -14.38 -2.26 30.22
C PHE A 639 -15.83 -2.76 30.17
N ASP A 640 -16.52 -2.46 29.06
CA ASP A 640 -17.92 -2.85 28.85
C ASP A 640 -18.00 -4.14 28.00
N LEU A 641 -18.18 -5.29 28.64
CA LEU A 641 -18.31 -6.56 27.93
C LEU A 641 -19.65 -6.77 27.22
N ASP A 642 -20.68 -5.98 27.52
CA ASP A 642 -21.90 -5.97 26.70
C ASP A 642 -21.66 -5.32 25.33
N ARG A 643 -20.48 -4.71 25.13
CA ARG A 643 -20.06 -4.05 23.90
C ARG A 643 -18.68 -4.53 23.43
N LEU A 644 -18.37 -5.81 23.63
CA LEU A 644 -17.11 -6.41 23.17
C LEU A 644 -17.16 -6.73 21.67
N GLY A 645 -16.19 -6.21 20.90
CA GLY A 645 -16.02 -6.50 19.48
C GLY A 645 -14.85 -7.43 19.19
N TYR A 646 -14.81 -7.97 17.96
CA TYR A 646 -13.67 -8.71 17.40
C TYR A 646 -13.22 -8.08 16.09
N LEU A 647 -11.90 -7.92 15.91
CA LEU A 647 -11.29 -7.55 14.65
C LEU A 647 -10.23 -8.58 14.27
N GLY A 648 -10.46 -9.34 13.21
CA GLY A 648 -9.50 -10.28 12.64
C GLY A 648 -9.00 -9.80 11.28
N ILE A 649 -7.69 -9.83 11.05
CA ILE A 649 -7.09 -9.46 9.75
C ILE A 649 -6.33 -10.65 9.20
N SER A 650 -6.54 -11.00 7.92
CA SER A 650 -5.82 -12.07 7.21
C SER A 650 -5.92 -13.39 7.99
N TRP A 651 -4.81 -13.90 8.53
CA TRP A 651 -4.76 -15.04 9.44
C TRP A 651 -5.81 -14.96 10.57
N GLY A 652 -5.98 -13.79 11.21
CA GLY A 652 -7.04 -13.58 12.18
C GLY A 652 -8.45 -13.76 11.62
N GLY A 653 -8.67 -13.33 10.37
CA GLY A 653 -9.92 -13.60 9.67
C GLY A 653 -10.14 -15.08 9.35
N ALA A 654 -9.08 -15.82 8.97
CA ALA A 654 -9.15 -17.24 8.67
C ALA A 654 -9.48 -18.10 9.90
N VAL A 655 -8.93 -17.76 11.07
CA VAL A 655 -9.22 -18.48 12.34
C VAL A 655 -10.44 -17.93 13.08
N ALA A 656 -11.00 -16.80 12.65
CA ALA A 656 -12.15 -16.16 13.28
C ALA A 656 -13.34 -17.12 13.52
N PRO A 657 -13.68 -18.07 12.62
CA PRO A 657 -14.79 -18.99 12.88
C PRO A 657 -14.64 -19.79 14.17
N VAL A 658 -13.42 -20.26 14.46
CA VAL A 658 -13.12 -20.99 15.71
C VAL A 658 -13.25 -20.06 16.91
N MET A 659 -12.66 -18.86 16.83
CA MET A 659 -12.69 -17.88 17.93
C MET A 659 -14.12 -17.44 18.27
N LEU A 660 -14.90 -17.08 17.26
CA LEU A 660 -16.25 -16.54 17.42
C LEU A 660 -17.26 -17.60 17.86
N ALA A 661 -17.15 -18.84 17.36
CA ALA A 661 -18.04 -19.92 17.79
C ALA A 661 -17.79 -20.38 19.24
N LEU A 662 -16.61 -20.11 19.80
CA LEU A 662 -16.23 -20.51 21.17
C LEU A 662 -16.36 -19.39 22.21
N GLU A 663 -16.34 -18.11 21.80
CA GLU A 663 -16.42 -16.96 22.70
C GLU A 663 -17.70 -16.14 22.51
N ASN A 664 -18.73 -16.49 23.27
CA ASN A 664 -20.07 -15.90 23.17
C ASN A 664 -20.18 -14.48 23.78
N ARG A 665 -19.15 -13.99 24.51
CA ARG A 665 -19.14 -12.61 25.02
C ARG A 665 -18.87 -11.59 23.91
N ILE A 666 -18.29 -12.00 22.78
CA ILE A 666 -18.15 -11.12 21.61
C ILE A 666 -19.53 -10.84 21.01
N ARG A 667 -19.83 -9.56 20.77
CA ARG A 667 -21.15 -9.08 20.32
C ARG A 667 -21.20 -8.64 18.86
N ALA A 668 -20.06 -8.35 18.24
CA ALA A 668 -19.94 -8.04 16.81
C ALA A 668 -18.53 -8.32 16.32
N SER A 669 -18.38 -8.65 15.04
CA SER A 669 -17.07 -8.94 14.43
C SER A 669 -16.88 -8.21 13.10
N VAL A 670 -15.62 -7.84 12.85
CA VAL A 670 -15.11 -7.33 11.59
C VAL A 670 -13.98 -8.26 11.15
N ILE A 671 -14.10 -8.82 9.96
CA ILE A 671 -13.08 -9.67 9.34
C ILE A 671 -12.56 -8.94 8.10
N ILE A 672 -11.24 -8.68 8.06
CA ILE A 672 -10.58 -8.01 6.93
C ILE A 672 -9.70 -9.04 6.23
N VAL A 673 -9.92 -9.24 4.92
CA VAL A 673 -9.19 -10.17 4.05
C VAL A 673 -9.01 -11.58 4.63
N GLY A 674 -10.07 -12.14 5.22
CA GLY A 674 -10.10 -13.51 5.72
C GLY A 674 -10.77 -14.49 4.75
N GLY A 675 -10.39 -15.76 4.79
CA GLY A 675 -11.00 -16.82 3.98
C GLY A 675 -10.65 -18.21 4.50
N LEU A 676 -11.15 -19.24 3.82
CA LEU A 676 -10.85 -20.65 4.09
C LEU A 676 -9.64 -21.14 3.28
N LEU A 677 -8.75 -21.91 3.89
CA LEU A 677 -7.54 -22.42 3.26
C LEU A 677 -7.79 -23.71 2.47
N MET A 678 -7.11 -23.88 1.33
CA MET A 678 -7.28 -25.06 0.47
C MET A 678 -6.70 -26.35 1.06
N GLN A 679 -5.79 -26.24 2.02
CA GLN A 679 -5.19 -27.37 2.72
C GLN A 679 -6.18 -27.97 3.73
N LYS A 680 -6.00 -29.23 4.11
CA LYS A 680 -6.82 -29.89 5.13
C LYS A 680 -6.25 -29.64 6.52
N ALA A 681 -7.13 -29.61 7.52
CA ALA A 681 -6.76 -29.64 8.93
C ALA A 681 -7.51 -30.77 9.64
N GLN A 682 -7.05 -31.14 10.84
CA GLN A 682 -7.87 -31.99 11.71
C GLN A 682 -9.21 -31.29 11.97
N GLY A 683 -10.33 -32.02 11.91
CA GLY A 683 -11.66 -31.39 11.93
C GLY A 683 -11.91 -30.47 13.13
N MET A 684 -11.38 -30.77 14.31
CA MET A 684 -11.51 -29.90 15.48
C MET A 684 -10.70 -28.61 15.40
N ALA A 685 -9.77 -28.48 14.46
CA ALA A 685 -8.97 -27.29 14.18
C ALA A 685 -9.25 -26.70 12.79
N ASP A 686 -10.26 -27.19 12.09
CA ASP A 686 -10.68 -26.69 10.77
C ASP A 686 -11.78 -25.63 10.94
N PRO A 687 -11.52 -24.35 10.60
CA PRO A 687 -12.49 -23.27 10.73
C PRO A 687 -13.83 -23.52 10.01
N PHE A 688 -13.84 -24.29 8.92
CA PHE A 688 -15.04 -24.59 8.15
C PHE A 688 -16.14 -25.24 9.00
N HIS A 689 -15.75 -26.09 9.95
CA HIS A 689 -16.68 -26.81 10.82
C HIS A 689 -17.33 -25.95 11.92
N PHE A 690 -16.76 -24.77 12.18
CA PHE A 690 -17.24 -23.83 13.22
C PHE A 690 -18.17 -22.76 12.64
N LEU A 691 -18.09 -22.49 11.34
CA LEU A 691 -18.86 -21.44 10.66
C LEU A 691 -20.37 -21.44 10.97
N PRO A 692 -21.09 -22.58 10.97
CA PRO A 692 -22.52 -22.59 11.29
C PRO A 692 -22.87 -22.17 12.73
N ARG A 693 -21.88 -22.13 13.64
CA ARG A 693 -22.06 -21.71 15.04
C ARG A 693 -21.59 -20.29 15.32
N VAL A 694 -21.00 -19.61 14.33
CA VAL A 694 -20.74 -18.17 14.41
C VAL A 694 -22.09 -17.47 14.29
N SER A 695 -22.54 -16.80 15.35
CA SER A 695 -23.88 -16.19 15.42
C SER A 695 -23.82 -14.66 15.54
N GLN A 696 -22.65 -14.12 15.82
CA GLN A 696 -22.40 -12.70 16.00
C GLN A 696 -22.60 -11.95 14.67
N PRO A 697 -23.17 -10.74 14.70
CA PRO A 697 -23.18 -9.83 13.56
C PRO A 697 -21.78 -9.64 12.99
N THR A 698 -21.59 -10.01 11.72
CA THR A 698 -20.26 -10.10 11.08
C THR A 698 -20.22 -9.31 9.77
N VAL A 699 -19.26 -8.39 9.64
CA VAL A 699 -18.88 -7.83 8.33
C VAL A 699 -17.55 -8.42 7.88
N MET A 700 -17.52 -8.86 6.63
CA MET A 700 -16.31 -9.26 5.91
C MET A 700 -15.95 -8.19 4.89
N ILE A 701 -14.68 -7.78 4.87
CA ILE A 701 -14.13 -6.80 3.93
C ILE A 701 -12.98 -7.50 3.19
N ASN A 702 -13.26 -7.97 1.97
CA ASN A 702 -12.34 -8.79 1.18
C ASN A 702 -11.94 -8.10 -0.13
N ALA A 703 -10.83 -8.56 -0.68
CA ALA A 703 -10.29 -8.08 -1.95
C ALA A 703 -10.77 -8.96 -3.13
N ARG A 704 -11.08 -8.33 -4.27
CA ARG A 704 -11.43 -9.05 -5.51
C ARG A 704 -10.25 -9.87 -6.04
N PHE A 705 -9.04 -9.32 -5.96
CA PHE A 705 -7.82 -9.90 -6.49
C PHE A 705 -6.92 -10.46 -5.38
N ASP A 706 -7.52 -10.90 -4.27
CA ASP A 706 -6.78 -11.47 -3.14
C ASP A 706 -6.06 -12.75 -3.56
N SER A 707 -4.73 -12.76 -3.46
CA SER A 707 -3.89 -13.90 -3.83
C SER A 707 -3.58 -14.87 -2.67
N PHE A 708 -4.13 -14.63 -1.46
CA PHE A 708 -4.09 -15.61 -0.35
C PHE A 708 -5.43 -16.29 -0.17
N TYR A 709 -6.50 -15.50 -0.17
CA TYR A 709 -7.88 -15.98 0.03
C TYR A 709 -8.72 -15.59 -1.19
N PRO A 710 -8.64 -16.33 -2.31
CA PRO A 710 -9.40 -16.02 -3.52
C PRO A 710 -10.88 -15.81 -3.20
N LEU A 711 -11.45 -14.73 -3.74
CA LEU A 711 -12.79 -14.30 -3.34
C LEU A 711 -13.83 -15.41 -3.53
N GLU A 712 -13.81 -16.11 -4.66
CA GLU A 712 -14.89 -17.04 -5.02
C GLU A 712 -14.72 -18.45 -4.44
N THR A 713 -13.48 -18.91 -4.20
CA THR A 713 -13.21 -20.26 -3.69
C THR A 713 -12.87 -20.29 -2.20
N SER A 714 -12.56 -19.14 -1.58
CA SER A 714 -12.13 -19.04 -0.18
C SER A 714 -12.98 -18.04 0.62
N GLY A 715 -12.96 -16.76 0.23
CA GLY A 715 -13.62 -15.68 1.00
C GLY A 715 -15.16 -15.79 1.01
N ARG A 716 -15.77 -16.00 -0.15
CA ARG A 716 -17.23 -16.15 -0.30
C ARG A 716 -17.73 -17.43 0.36
N PRO A 717 -17.08 -18.61 0.22
CA PRO A 717 -17.45 -19.78 1.00
C PRO A 717 -17.39 -19.59 2.51
N LEU A 718 -16.42 -18.82 3.04
CA LEU A 718 -16.41 -18.43 4.45
C LEU A 718 -17.70 -17.66 4.80
N PHE A 719 -18.01 -16.60 4.03
CA PHE A 719 -19.17 -15.74 4.25
C PHE A 719 -20.50 -16.50 4.18
N ASP A 720 -20.69 -17.30 3.13
CA ASP A 720 -21.95 -17.98 2.84
C ASP A 720 -22.30 -19.01 3.91
N ASN A 721 -21.28 -19.66 4.49
CA ASN A 721 -21.43 -20.69 5.53
C ASN A 721 -21.52 -20.14 6.97
N LEU A 722 -21.41 -18.82 7.19
CA LEU A 722 -21.62 -18.22 8.52
C LEU A 722 -23.03 -18.53 9.05
N GLY A 723 -23.11 -18.96 10.31
CA GLY A 723 -24.37 -19.11 11.05
C GLY A 723 -25.03 -17.78 11.43
N THR A 724 -24.37 -16.66 11.16
CA THR A 724 -24.87 -15.31 11.41
C THR A 724 -26.14 -15.07 10.57
N PRO A 725 -27.20 -14.48 11.15
CA PRO A 725 -28.42 -14.15 10.41
C PRO A 725 -28.12 -13.32 9.15
N GLU A 726 -28.86 -13.56 8.06
CA GLU A 726 -28.63 -12.89 6.77
C GLU A 726 -28.70 -11.36 6.85
N ASP A 727 -29.58 -10.82 7.69
CA ASP A 727 -29.73 -9.38 7.95
C ASP A 727 -28.63 -8.81 8.86
N GLN A 728 -27.79 -9.67 9.43
CA GLN A 728 -26.69 -9.35 10.33
C GLN A 728 -25.32 -9.77 9.78
N ARG A 729 -25.23 -10.09 8.49
CA ARG A 729 -23.95 -10.33 7.81
C ARG A 729 -23.82 -9.48 6.56
N LYS A 730 -22.62 -8.97 6.30
CA LYS A 730 -22.32 -8.14 5.12
C LYS A 730 -20.97 -8.51 4.53
N LEU A 731 -20.90 -8.68 3.22
CA LEU A 731 -19.65 -8.82 2.48
C LEU A 731 -19.39 -7.55 1.66
N VAL A 732 -18.27 -6.89 1.93
CA VAL A 732 -17.74 -5.75 1.17
C VAL A 732 -16.60 -6.25 0.31
N VAL A 733 -16.68 -6.02 -0.99
CA VAL A 733 -15.63 -6.39 -1.95
C VAL A 733 -14.95 -5.13 -2.46
N ILE A 734 -13.62 -5.09 -2.33
CA ILE A 734 -12.78 -3.98 -2.75
C ILE A 734 -11.90 -4.44 -3.92
N ASP A 735 -11.76 -3.59 -4.95
CA ASP A 735 -10.89 -3.86 -6.10
C ASP A 735 -9.41 -3.60 -5.72
N ALA A 736 -8.86 -4.52 -4.93
CA ALA A 736 -7.48 -4.56 -4.47
C ALA A 736 -6.99 -6.01 -4.40
N ASN A 737 -5.70 -6.21 -4.14
CA ASN A 737 -5.17 -7.48 -3.62
C ASN A 737 -5.28 -7.48 -2.07
N HIS A 738 -4.63 -8.42 -1.38
CA HIS A 738 -4.69 -8.71 0.06
C HIS A 738 -4.42 -7.49 0.95
N GLY A 739 -3.73 -6.46 0.45
CA GLY A 739 -3.44 -5.21 1.14
C GLY A 739 -4.59 -4.18 1.18
N VAL A 740 -5.84 -4.55 1.46
CA VAL A 740 -6.99 -3.61 1.39
C VAL A 740 -6.84 -2.36 2.28
N LEU A 741 -6.17 -2.48 3.43
CA LEU A 741 -5.89 -1.34 4.32
C LEU A 741 -4.85 -0.37 3.73
N SER A 742 -4.00 -0.84 2.82
CA SER A 742 -3.02 -0.01 2.11
C SER A 742 -3.65 0.75 0.95
N TYR A 743 -4.61 0.14 0.25
CA TYR A 743 -5.16 0.69 -0.99
C TYR A 743 -6.51 1.40 -0.84
N ALA A 744 -7.34 0.97 0.12
CA ALA A 744 -8.71 1.46 0.30
C ALA A 744 -9.01 1.79 1.77
N ARG A 745 -8.04 2.38 2.46
CA ARG A 745 -8.07 2.56 3.92
C ARG A 745 -9.36 3.17 4.45
N ASN A 746 -9.81 4.27 3.83
CA ASN A 746 -11.00 5.00 4.28
C ASN A 746 -12.28 4.16 4.16
N GLN A 747 -12.41 3.38 3.10
CA GLN A 747 -13.55 2.49 2.92
C GLN A 747 -13.53 1.39 3.98
N VAL A 748 -12.37 0.74 4.20
CA VAL A 748 -12.23 -0.32 5.21
C VAL A 748 -12.55 0.22 6.62
N VAL A 749 -11.98 1.37 6.98
CA VAL A 749 -12.22 2.01 8.29
C VAL A 749 -13.68 2.42 8.45
N GLY A 750 -14.26 3.06 7.42
CA GLY A 750 -15.66 3.49 7.45
C GLY A 750 -16.62 2.33 7.65
N GLU A 751 -16.40 1.22 6.95
CA GLU A 751 -17.21 0.00 7.08
C GLU A 751 -17.04 -0.64 8.46
N ALA A 752 -15.80 -0.78 8.96
CA ALA A 752 -15.53 -1.36 10.27
C ALA A 752 -16.14 -0.53 11.42
N LEU A 753 -15.96 0.80 11.40
CA LEU A 753 -16.50 1.68 12.43
C LEU A 753 -18.02 1.73 12.40
N SER A 754 -18.62 1.83 11.20
CA SER A 754 -20.09 1.83 11.05
C SER A 754 -20.69 0.54 11.56
N TRP A 755 -20.05 -0.61 11.32
CA TRP A 755 -20.50 -1.91 11.82
C TRP A 755 -20.46 -1.98 13.34
N PHE A 756 -19.35 -1.56 13.95
CA PHE A 756 -19.27 -1.51 15.42
C PHE A 756 -20.25 -0.50 16.02
N ASP A 757 -20.44 0.67 15.43
CA ASP A 757 -21.43 1.64 15.90
C ASP A 757 -22.86 1.08 15.84
N GLN A 758 -23.19 0.31 14.80
CA GLN A 758 -24.50 -0.31 14.65
C GLN A 758 -24.79 -1.36 15.73
N TYR A 759 -23.84 -2.26 16.00
CA TYR A 759 -24.09 -3.43 16.86
C TYR A 759 -23.61 -3.29 18.30
N LEU A 760 -22.58 -2.48 18.55
CA LEU A 760 -22.05 -2.20 19.90
C LEU A 760 -22.53 -0.84 20.42
N GLY A 761 -23.13 -0.01 19.55
CA GLY A 761 -23.49 1.38 19.81
C GLY A 761 -22.31 2.34 19.59
N PRO A 762 -22.58 3.64 19.37
CA PRO A 762 -21.54 4.64 19.22
C PRO A 762 -20.75 4.81 20.53
N VAL A 763 -19.48 5.16 20.40
CA VAL A 763 -18.61 5.53 21.53
C VAL A 763 -19.16 6.79 22.20
N ARG A 764 -19.09 6.84 23.53
CA ARG A 764 -19.66 7.91 24.37
C ARG A 764 -18.60 8.88 24.89
#